data_AF-A0A1J4U081-F1
#
_entry.id   AF-A0A1J4U081-F1
#
_cell.length_a   1.000
_cell.length_b   1.000
_cell.length_c   1.000
_cell.angle_alpha   90.00
_cell.angle_beta   90.00
_cell.angle_gamma   90.00
#
_symmetry.space_group_name_H-M   'P 1'
#
loop_
_entity.id
_entity.type
_entity.pdbx_description
1 polymer ?
#
loop_
_entity_poly.entity_id
_entity_poly.type
_entity_poly.pdbx_seq_one_letter_code
_entity_poly.pdbx_strand_id
1 'polypeptide(L)'
;MKTQINKTLFIIVIALQSYFPQAFISENKGTVTIGNENLERVISTVPENFGTIEIKNIISKQSYKIHSDEFMLDIVFAGFGPGLGQKQNGENPSHITPKDLTYNGYTKSSLDAKTAQLTFNFSYGGYLTSLEIQLIYNVVSGENLISKYLEIKDNSAEINFLDRVSLESMSFDKINLSRGSFGQPVLGDDFFLGIEYPGVENSIGKNKVDLHYVVGKKIEKEPLKTFSSVLGVSSSPGTLEKTFYDYVDKIKIRGTRPFLLYNSWYDFRNPAIAESKESIMNTQNVLDRIETFKEFMVKRHGLNLDAFVLDDGWDNYKSIWEIDTNHLPQRFTPFLNPLKEMKTSLGIWASPFCGYSNRDTRVNWGQQNGYEKVGDFLCFSGTKYKKQFEKKMVEYVSNYNLGYFKWDGFLLACNEPNHGHLPGVYSRTDLIETYMHMMKSVAKVNPNIFINVTVGSWLSPWWLQYADCIWMQGEDYAYAEDVPSMNPRDKSITYRDAVLWQNFQRDSLLFPMSSLMTHGIIKGRLNFLGGKNEALASFTNEVMMYVGRGVTMWELYVSPDLLTENEWNAIAQSIKWAKANFPVITKTKMILGNPLKREAYGYVHSTKEKIILLLRNPFVESKEIEIKLDESLGEIDKKAELATYTIYPYLSYDADKLNFGEKLKLTLQPYEIKVIELVPIHNKIKGVELGNRYSISGDSLVIYNDTKEQKVVIKNEVKPNQQEKLLTGEFFFELGKENLQSTIAFLFEPEVKLKQEVKPNFKMIINGADITPTVEQENGKWFWVYTALPGNQNKISYQIESTKNVKGKLEFYLFRDVKLQIKDIKKLSKNNDDQLPPRPFSEGIKKVVNKILSYNIK
;
A
#
# COMPACT_ATOMS: atom_id res chain seq x y z
N MET A 1 -7.73 -75.61 -7.73
CA MET A 1 -6.52 -76.46 -7.81
C MET A 1 -5.33 -75.51 -7.94
N LYS A 2 -4.48 -75.38 -6.90
CA LYS A 2 -3.14 -76.01 -6.77
C LYS A 2 -2.27 -75.72 -8.01
N THR A 3 -1.13 -75.02 -7.93
CA THR A 3 0.13 -75.34 -7.20
C THR A 3 1.04 -74.11 -7.29
N GLN A 4 1.53 -73.49 -6.19
CA GLN A 4 2.69 -73.83 -5.35
C GLN A 4 4.03 -73.92 -6.09
N ILE A 5 5.00 -73.05 -5.76
CA ILE A 5 6.38 -73.38 -5.34
C ILE A 5 7.10 -72.10 -4.81
N ASN A 6 7.13 -72.02 -3.47
CA ASN A 6 8.26 -71.69 -2.57
C ASN A 6 9.65 -71.36 -3.18
N LYS A 7 10.26 -70.23 -2.77
CA LYS A 7 11.26 -70.09 -1.67
C LYS A 7 12.24 -68.92 -1.89
N THR A 8 12.30 -68.04 -0.89
CA THR A 8 13.49 -67.38 -0.32
C THR A 8 14.38 -66.54 -1.25
N LEU A 9 14.25 -65.21 -1.17
CA LEU A 9 15.37 -64.30 -1.43
C LEU A 9 15.39 -63.16 -0.41
N PHE A 10 16.51 -63.15 0.33
CA PHE A 10 17.13 -62.08 1.11
C PHE A 10 16.40 -60.74 1.29
N ILE A 11 16.13 -60.44 2.56
CA ILE A 11 15.91 -59.11 3.10
C ILE A 11 17.19 -58.30 2.86
N ILE A 12 17.13 -57.41 1.86
CA ILE A 12 17.91 -56.18 1.81
C ILE A 12 16.87 -55.06 1.72
N VAL A 13 16.32 -54.68 2.86
CA VAL A 13 15.72 -53.36 3.02
C VAL A 13 16.90 -52.41 3.10
N ILE A 14 17.43 -51.99 1.94
CA ILE A 14 18.18 -50.74 1.88
C ILE A 14 17.17 -49.69 2.30
N ALA A 15 17.35 -49.20 3.52
CA ALA A 15 16.78 -47.95 4.00
C ALA A 15 17.34 -46.82 3.13
N LEU A 16 16.82 -46.67 1.91
CA LEU A 16 16.78 -45.39 1.21
C LEU A 16 15.59 -44.62 1.81
N GLN A 17 15.68 -44.32 3.11
CA GLN A 17 15.14 -43.05 3.57
C GLN A 17 16.02 -42.01 2.89
N SER A 18 15.47 -41.41 1.85
CA SER A 18 16.00 -40.23 1.19
C SER A 18 16.55 -39.25 2.24
N TYR A 19 17.88 -39.12 2.27
CA TYR A 19 18.66 -38.11 2.98
C TYR A 19 18.29 -36.72 2.43
N PHE A 20 17.13 -36.20 2.81
CA PHE A 20 16.89 -34.76 2.75
C PHE A 20 17.32 -34.19 4.09
N PRO A 21 18.22 -33.18 4.15
CA PRO A 21 18.59 -32.57 5.41
C PRO A 21 17.34 -31.99 6.08
N GLN A 22 16.96 -32.55 7.23
CA GLN A 22 16.01 -31.93 8.16
C GLN A 22 16.72 -30.82 8.93
N ALA A 23 15.97 -29.89 9.52
CA ALA A 23 16.46 -28.96 10.53
C ALA A 23 17.37 -29.68 11.52
N PHE A 24 18.58 -29.15 11.72
CA PHE A 24 19.64 -29.86 12.44
C PHE A 24 20.48 -28.91 13.30
N ILE A 25 21.16 -29.52 14.28
CA ILE A 25 22.17 -28.88 15.10
C ILE A 25 23.41 -29.78 15.16
N SER A 26 24.50 -29.36 14.54
CA SER A 26 25.77 -30.09 14.52
C SER A 26 26.82 -29.44 15.40
N GLU A 27 27.63 -30.26 16.07
CA GLU A 27 28.73 -29.82 16.92
C GLU A 27 30.08 -30.11 16.27
N ASN A 28 30.97 -29.13 16.36
CA ASN A 28 32.39 -29.31 16.10
C ASN A 28 33.19 -28.70 17.26
N LYS A 29 34.50 -28.99 17.33
CA LYS A 29 35.35 -28.50 18.42
C LYS A 29 35.34 -26.95 18.43
N GLY A 30 34.66 -26.37 19.42
CA GLY A 30 34.56 -24.92 19.64
C GLY A 30 33.46 -24.20 18.83
N THR A 31 32.63 -24.92 18.08
CA THR A 31 31.53 -24.31 17.31
C THR A 31 30.27 -25.18 17.30
N VAL A 32 29.11 -24.55 17.30
CA VAL A 32 27.81 -25.19 17.06
C VAL A 32 27.20 -24.59 15.81
N THR A 33 26.66 -25.42 14.92
CA THR A 33 25.94 -24.96 13.73
C THR A 33 24.47 -25.32 13.89
N ILE A 34 23.59 -24.35 13.66
CA ILE A 34 22.16 -24.57 13.49
C ILE A 34 21.79 -24.27 12.04
N GLY A 35 21.01 -25.13 11.40
CA GLY A 35 20.66 -24.96 9.99
C GLY A 35 19.63 -25.96 9.50
N ASN A 36 19.36 -25.87 8.21
CA ASN A 36 18.52 -26.80 7.46
C ASN A 36 19.08 -26.96 6.03
N GLU A 37 18.28 -27.45 5.09
CA GLU A 37 18.70 -27.63 3.69
C GLU A 37 18.99 -26.33 2.91
N ASN A 38 18.58 -25.17 3.44
CA ASN A 38 18.60 -23.88 2.75
C ASN A 38 19.60 -22.89 3.34
N LEU A 39 19.82 -22.90 4.65
CA LEU A 39 20.76 -22.01 5.33
C LEU A 39 21.37 -22.62 6.59
N GLU A 40 22.59 -22.17 6.92
CA GLU A 40 23.29 -22.51 8.15
C GLU A 40 23.81 -21.25 8.84
N ARG A 41 23.81 -21.28 10.18
CA ARG A 41 24.47 -20.28 11.03
C ARG A 41 25.48 -20.99 11.91
N VAL A 42 26.76 -20.68 11.75
CA VAL A 42 27.88 -21.27 12.49
C VAL A 42 28.28 -20.35 13.63
N ILE A 43 28.16 -20.84 14.86
CA ILE A 43 28.32 -20.06 16.09
C ILE A 43 29.53 -20.61 16.85
N SER A 44 30.50 -19.75 17.13
CA SER A 44 31.60 -20.06 18.04
C SER A 44 31.11 -20.11 19.47
N THR A 45 31.48 -21.17 20.19
CA THR A 45 31.19 -21.35 21.61
C THR A 45 32.42 -21.09 22.49
N VAL A 46 33.50 -20.57 21.91
CA VAL A 46 34.70 -20.17 22.64
C VAL A 46 34.39 -18.84 23.34
N PRO A 47 34.44 -18.73 24.69
CA PRO A 47 33.99 -17.53 25.40
C PRO A 47 34.58 -16.21 24.89
N GLU A 48 35.90 -16.17 24.63
CA GLU A 48 36.59 -14.96 24.14
C GLU A 48 36.17 -14.53 22.73
N ASN A 49 35.57 -15.43 21.97
CA ASN A 49 35.11 -15.19 20.60
C ASN A 49 33.72 -15.81 20.40
N PHE A 50 32.85 -15.68 21.40
CA PHE A 50 31.50 -16.23 21.32
C PHE A 50 30.70 -15.47 20.25
N GLY A 51 29.93 -16.21 19.46
CA GLY A 51 28.98 -15.65 18.51
C GLY A 51 29.17 -16.16 17.08
N THR A 52 28.29 -15.72 16.19
CA THR A 52 28.25 -16.19 14.81
C THR A 52 29.52 -15.76 14.11
N ILE A 53 30.20 -16.73 13.51
CA ILE A 53 31.42 -16.54 12.73
C ILE A 53 31.15 -16.69 11.22
N GLU A 54 30.06 -17.35 10.86
CA GLU A 54 29.72 -17.61 9.47
C GLU A 54 28.20 -17.79 9.29
N ILE A 55 27.66 -17.14 8.27
CA ILE A 55 26.31 -17.42 7.73
C ILE A 55 26.50 -18.05 6.36
N LYS A 56 25.82 -19.17 6.09
CA LYS A 56 25.85 -19.82 4.77
C LYS A 56 24.46 -19.84 4.17
N ASN A 57 24.35 -19.29 2.97
CA ASN A 57 23.19 -19.47 2.11
C ASN A 57 23.46 -20.67 1.21
N ILE A 58 22.86 -21.81 1.53
CA ILE A 58 23.07 -23.08 0.80
C ILE A 58 22.46 -23.00 -0.61
N ILE A 59 21.38 -22.23 -0.76
CA ILE A 59 20.67 -22.06 -2.04
C ILE A 59 21.55 -21.33 -3.05
N SER A 60 22.12 -20.19 -2.67
CA SER A 60 22.99 -19.37 -3.54
C SER A 60 24.45 -19.85 -3.56
N LYS A 61 24.81 -20.75 -2.63
CA LYS A 61 26.17 -21.21 -2.34
C LYS A 61 27.11 -20.09 -1.88
N GLN A 62 26.56 -19.02 -1.30
CA GLN A 62 27.34 -17.96 -0.68
C GLN A 62 27.59 -18.24 0.79
N SER A 63 28.73 -17.75 1.26
CA SER A 63 29.10 -17.80 2.66
C SER A 63 29.67 -16.46 3.08
N TYR A 64 29.21 -15.99 4.23
CA TYR A 64 29.55 -14.70 4.79
C TYR A 64 30.28 -14.94 6.10
N LYS A 65 31.58 -14.67 6.10
CA LYS A 65 32.37 -14.59 7.32
C LYS A 65 32.02 -13.31 8.06
N ILE A 66 31.70 -13.46 9.33
CA ILE A 66 31.25 -12.37 10.17
C ILE A 66 31.88 -12.45 11.57
N HIS A 67 31.85 -11.34 12.26
CA HIS A 67 31.97 -11.27 13.71
C HIS A 67 30.63 -10.76 14.26
N SER A 68 29.95 -11.56 15.06
CA SER A 68 28.68 -11.21 15.69
C SER A 68 28.82 -11.25 17.20
N ASP A 69 28.34 -10.22 17.89
CA ASP A 69 28.15 -10.26 19.35
C ASP A 69 26.86 -11.00 19.73
N GLU A 70 26.05 -11.42 18.75
CA GLU A 70 24.72 -12.04 18.84
C GLU A 70 23.63 -11.21 19.47
N PHE A 71 23.91 -10.50 20.54
CA PHE A 71 23.04 -9.52 21.14
C PHE A 71 23.85 -8.48 21.91
N MET A 72 23.22 -7.34 22.13
CA MET A 72 23.71 -6.32 23.04
C MET A 72 22.54 -5.81 23.88
N LEU A 73 22.73 -5.74 25.20
CA LEU A 73 21.76 -5.20 26.14
C LEU A 73 22.30 -3.92 26.74
N ASP A 74 21.55 -2.83 26.63
CA ASP A 74 21.86 -1.61 27.36
C ASP A 74 21.13 -1.64 28.69
N ILE A 75 21.86 -1.91 29.76
CA ILE A 75 21.29 -2.05 31.11
C ILE A 75 21.79 -0.91 31.98
N VAL A 76 20.86 -0.19 32.59
CA VAL A 76 21.12 0.77 33.66
C VAL A 76 21.07 0.02 34.99
N PHE A 77 22.23 -0.08 35.66
CA PHE A 77 22.34 -0.72 36.96
C PHE A 77 22.03 0.30 38.07
N ALA A 78 21.05 -0.01 38.92
CA ALA A 78 20.56 0.90 39.97
C ALA A 78 21.31 0.79 41.32
N GLY A 79 22.31 -0.10 41.42
CA GLY A 79 23.09 -0.32 42.64
C GLY A 79 24.25 0.66 42.83
N PHE A 80 25.05 0.45 43.90
CA PHE A 80 26.32 1.16 44.11
C PHE A 80 27.49 0.37 43.51
N GLY A 81 28.37 1.08 42.80
CA GLY A 81 29.53 0.52 42.11
C GLY A 81 29.49 0.81 40.61
N PRO A 82 30.57 0.52 39.85
CA PRO A 82 30.54 0.61 38.41
C PRO A 82 29.57 -0.44 37.84
N GLY A 83 28.85 -0.07 36.78
CA GLY A 83 28.08 -1.03 35.99
C GLY A 83 28.98 -2.11 35.37
N LEU A 84 28.38 -3.17 34.85
CA LEU A 84 29.14 -4.25 34.21
C LEU A 84 29.97 -3.71 33.04
N GLY A 85 31.28 -3.99 33.08
CA GLY A 85 32.24 -3.54 32.06
C GLY A 85 32.73 -2.10 32.22
N GLN A 86 32.28 -1.38 33.26
CA GLN A 86 32.61 0.03 33.48
C GLN A 86 33.69 0.23 34.54
N LYS A 87 34.37 1.39 34.50
CA LYS A 87 35.47 1.74 35.42
C LYS A 87 35.02 2.67 36.53
N GLN A 88 33.97 3.46 36.32
CA GLN A 88 33.47 4.45 37.29
C GLN A 88 31.99 4.24 37.60
N ASN A 89 31.58 4.59 38.83
CA ASN A 89 30.21 4.38 39.33
C ASN A 89 29.12 5.11 38.51
N GLY A 90 29.48 6.18 37.77
CA GLY A 90 28.53 6.97 36.98
C GLY A 90 28.39 6.52 35.52
N GLU A 91 29.20 5.57 35.06
CA GLU A 91 29.16 5.09 33.67
C GLU A 91 27.97 4.13 33.50
N ASN A 92 26.85 4.67 33.03
CA ASN A 92 25.63 3.95 32.65
C ASN A 92 25.02 4.61 31.39
N PRO A 93 24.30 3.88 30.53
CA PRO A 93 24.04 2.44 30.60
C PRO A 93 25.31 1.61 30.35
N SER A 94 25.33 0.38 30.87
CA SER A 94 26.33 -0.63 30.51
C SER A 94 25.90 -1.36 29.24
N HIS A 95 26.82 -1.50 28.29
CA HIS A 95 26.61 -2.22 27.03
C HIS A 95 27.07 -3.66 27.19
N ILE A 96 26.13 -4.58 27.45
CA ILE A 96 26.42 -5.97 27.81
C ILE A 96 26.30 -6.85 26.58
N THR A 97 27.35 -7.59 26.29
CA THR A 97 27.41 -8.63 25.25
C THR A 97 27.67 -9.99 25.88
N PRO A 98 27.58 -11.12 25.14
CA PRO A 98 28.00 -12.42 25.64
C PRO A 98 29.41 -12.47 26.23
N LYS A 99 30.34 -11.60 25.79
CA LYS A 99 31.72 -11.54 26.30
C LYS A 99 31.80 -11.05 27.74
N ASP A 100 30.78 -10.33 28.19
CA ASP A 100 30.69 -9.78 29.55
C ASP A 100 29.98 -10.74 30.52
N LEU A 101 29.50 -11.88 30.03
CA LEU A 101 28.67 -12.84 30.75
C LEU A 101 29.40 -14.16 30.96
N THR A 102 28.96 -14.91 31.97
CA THR A 102 29.36 -16.31 32.14
C THR A 102 28.56 -17.17 31.19
N TYR A 103 29.24 -17.82 30.26
CA TYR A 103 28.63 -18.80 29.36
C TYR A 103 28.42 -20.14 30.07
N ASN A 104 27.17 -20.55 30.25
CA ASN A 104 26.77 -21.76 30.98
C ASN A 104 26.53 -22.97 30.06
N GLY A 105 26.93 -22.88 28.80
CA GLY A 105 26.68 -23.90 27.79
C GLY A 105 25.36 -23.71 27.06
N TYR A 106 24.95 -24.74 26.34
CA TYR A 106 23.78 -24.72 25.47
C TYR A 106 23.00 -26.03 25.57
N THR A 107 21.72 -25.95 25.21
CA THR A 107 20.83 -27.10 25.08
C THR A 107 20.32 -27.19 23.64
N LYS A 108 19.99 -28.41 23.22
CA LYS A 108 19.36 -28.70 21.93
C LYS A 108 18.04 -29.38 22.18
N SER A 109 17.03 -28.97 21.43
CA SER A 109 15.72 -29.60 21.48
C SER A 109 15.13 -29.67 20.07
N SER A 110 14.17 -30.57 19.90
CA SER A 110 13.27 -30.60 18.74
C SER A 110 11.92 -30.14 19.25
N LEU A 111 11.40 -29.02 18.74
CA LEU A 111 10.06 -28.54 19.14
C LEU A 111 8.97 -29.43 18.52
N ASP A 112 9.25 -29.93 17.33
CA ASP A 112 8.42 -30.89 16.60
C ASP A 112 9.32 -31.69 15.62
N ALA A 113 8.72 -32.49 14.74
CA ALA A 113 9.45 -33.34 13.78
C ALA A 113 10.23 -32.58 12.69
N LYS A 114 10.01 -31.27 12.54
CA LYS A 114 10.62 -30.40 11.51
C LYS A 114 11.40 -29.23 12.09
N THR A 115 11.25 -28.91 13.38
CA THR A 115 11.80 -27.71 14.00
C THR A 115 12.88 -28.06 15.01
N ALA A 116 14.11 -27.60 14.76
CA ALA A 116 15.22 -27.67 15.69
C ALA A 116 15.37 -26.35 16.46
N GLN A 117 15.66 -26.45 17.76
CA GLN A 117 15.89 -25.32 18.64
C GLN A 117 17.23 -25.47 19.38
N LEU A 118 17.99 -24.38 19.40
CA LEU A 118 19.28 -24.26 20.07
C LEU A 118 19.22 -23.11 21.07
N THR A 119 19.46 -23.39 22.35
CA THR A 119 19.40 -22.39 23.41
C THR A 119 20.75 -22.25 24.08
N PHE A 120 21.37 -21.08 24.00
CA PHE A 120 22.57 -20.73 24.75
C PHE A 120 22.18 -20.04 26.07
N ASN A 121 22.82 -20.45 27.16
CA ASN A 121 22.52 -19.94 28.49
C ASN A 121 23.68 -19.09 28.99
N PHE A 122 23.37 -17.91 29.49
CA PHE A 122 24.31 -16.97 30.08
C PHE A 122 23.84 -16.56 31.46
N SER A 123 24.78 -16.29 32.34
CA SER A 123 24.49 -15.68 33.63
C SER A 123 25.50 -14.61 33.98
N TYR A 124 25.08 -13.72 34.87
CA TYR A 124 25.97 -12.77 35.51
C TYR A 124 25.63 -12.69 36.99
N GLY A 125 26.60 -12.99 37.84
CA GLY A 125 26.50 -12.90 39.31
C GLY A 125 27.43 -11.81 39.83
N GLY A 126 26.89 -10.61 40.04
CA GLY A 126 27.57 -9.48 40.66
C GLY A 126 27.13 -9.26 42.12
N TYR A 127 27.73 -8.27 42.79
CA TYR A 127 27.48 -7.98 44.21
C TYR A 127 25.99 -7.74 44.56
N LEU A 128 25.21 -7.16 43.64
CA LEU A 128 23.77 -6.88 43.81
C LEU A 128 22.93 -7.28 42.60
N THR A 129 23.45 -8.10 41.69
CA THR A 129 22.78 -8.39 40.42
C THR A 129 22.97 -9.85 40.04
N SER A 130 21.89 -10.47 39.58
CA SER A 130 21.86 -11.87 39.17
C SER A 130 21.03 -11.98 37.90
N LEU A 131 21.68 -11.81 36.75
CA LEU A 131 21.01 -11.92 35.45
C LEU A 131 21.11 -13.35 34.94
N GLU A 132 20.02 -13.85 34.36
CA GLU A 132 20.04 -14.99 33.48
C GLU A 132 19.49 -14.59 32.12
N ILE A 133 20.21 -14.96 31.07
CA ILE A 133 19.86 -14.64 29.69
C ILE A 133 19.90 -15.92 28.87
N GLN A 134 18.81 -16.21 28.18
CA GLN A 134 18.73 -17.29 27.21
C GLN A 134 18.68 -16.70 25.80
N LEU A 135 19.60 -17.13 24.94
CA LEU A 135 19.59 -16.83 23.51
C LEU A 135 19.09 -18.06 22.76
N ILE A 136 17.92 -17.95 22.15
CA ILE A 136 17.17 -19.08 21.61
C ILE A 136 17.07 -18.92 20.10
N TYR A 137 17.57 -19.91 19.36
CA TYR A 137 17.45 -20.03 17.91
C TYR A 137 16.43 -21.09 17.52
N ASN A 138 15.67 -20.85 16.45
CA ASN A 138 14.79 -21.83 15.85
C ASN A 138 15.04 -21.92 14.33
N VAL A 139 15.03 -23.14 13.81
CA VAL A 139 15.09 -23.41 12.37
C VAL A 139 14.08 -24.50 12.00
N VAL A 140 13.34 -24.30 10.91
CA VAL A 140 12.31 -25.22 10.43
C VAL A 140 12.74 -25.83 9.11
N SER A 141 12.58 -27.14 8.96
CA SER A 141 12.86 -27.87 7.71
C SER A 141 11.99 -27.34 6.57
N GLY A 142 12.58 -27.09 5.41
CA GLY A 142 11.89 -26.57 4.23
C GLY A 142 11.69 -25.05 4.21
N GLU A 143 12.12 -24.34 5.24
CA GLU A 143 12.04 -22.89 5.27
C GLU A 143 13.38 -22.24 4.92
N ASN A 144 13.35 -21.04 4.36
CA ASN A 144 14.55 -20.27 4.03
C ASN A 144 14.91 -19.30 5.17
N LEU A 145 14.64 -19.66 6.42
CA LEU A 145 14.65 -18.74 7.56
C LEU A 145 15.27 -19.40 8.82
N ILE A 146 16.06 -18.61 9.56
CA ILE A 146 16.41 -18.86 10.97
C ILE A 146 15.86 -17.68 11.78
N SER A 147 15.22 -17.97 12.91
CA SER A 147 14.81 -16.94 13.87
C SER A 147 15.57 -17.06 15.18
N LYS A 148 15.71 -15.95 15.90
CA LYS A 148 16.22 -15.95 17.27
C LYS A 148 15.58 -14.88 18.13
N TYR A 149 15.53 -15.11 19.44
CA TYR A 149 15.07 -14.14 20.43
C TYR A 149 15.79 -14.35 21.77
N LEU A 150 15.62 -13.42 22.70
CA LEU A 150 16.13 -13.52 24.06
C LEU A 150 15.01 -13.70 25.07
N GLU A 151 15.31 -14.44 26.13
CA GLU A 151 14.59 -14.38 27.40
C GLU A 151 15.55 -13.87 28.47
N ILE A 152 15.18 -12.79 29.15
CA ILE A 152 16.04 -12.07 30.10
C ILE A 152 15.31 -11.99 31.44
N LYS A 153 15.95 -12.46 32.50
CA LYS A 153 15.42 -12.38 33.87
C LYS A 153 16.47 -11.87 34.84
N ASP A 154 16.02 -11.16 35.86
CA ASP A 154 16.85 -10.69 36.97
C ASP A 154 16.37 -11.32 38.27
N ASN A 155 17.17 -12.24 38.80
CA ASN A 155 16.91 -12.92 40.07
C ASN A 155 17.31 -12.07 41.29
N SER A 156 17.86 -10.87 41.09
CA SER A 156 18.20 -9.95 42.18
C SER A 156 16.96 -9.20 42.70
N ALA A 157 17.15 -8.07 43.40
CA ALA A 157 16.08 -7.30 44.02
C ALA A 157 15.22 -6.46 43.03
N GLU A 158 15.19 -6.80 41.73
CA GLU A 158 14.33 -6.19 40.70
C GLU A 158 14.58 -4.67 40.47
N ILE A 159 15.85 -4.23 40.52
CA ILE A 159 16.22 -2.81 40.40
C ILE A 159 16.82 -2.40 39.05
N ASN A 160 17.24 -3.36 38.21
CA ASN A 160 17.93 -3.05 36.95
C ASN A 160 16.93 -2.73 35.83
N PHE A 161 17.34 -1.81 34.95
CA PHE A 161 16.49 -1.29 33.88
C PHE A 161 17.11 -1.59 32.52
N LEU A 162 16.36 -2.29 31.67
CA LEU A 162 16.72 -2.57 30.29
C LEU A 162 16.23 -1.40 29.42
N ASP A 163 17.19 -0.60 28.97
CA ASP A 163 16.96 0.55 28.10
C ASP A 163 16.67 0.10 26.67
N ARG A 164 17.59 -0.68 26.09
CA ARG A 164 17.57 -1.09 24.69
C ARG A 164 18.08 -2.53 24.53
N VAL A 165 17.56 -3.23 23.53
CA VAL A 165 18.09 -4.52 23.08
C VAL A 165 18.46 -4.46 21.61
N SER A 166 19.63 -5.00 21.29
CA SER A 166 20.07 -5.27 19.92
C SER A 166 20.08 -6.78 19.73
N LEU A 167 19.36 -7.27 18.72
CA LEU A 167 19.25 -8.71 18.45
C LEU A 167 20.14 -9.15 17.30
N GLU A 168 20.62 -8.24 16.46
CA GLU A 168 21.66 -8.55 15.49
C GLU A 168 22.68 -7.43 15.55
N SER A 169 23.90 -7.75 15.99
CA SER A 169 25.05 -6.84 15.96
C SER A 169 26.20 -7.59 15.27
N MET A 170 26.43 -7.27 14.00
CA MET A 170 27.39 -8.01 13.17
C MET A 170 28.31 -7.07 12.38
N SER A 171 29.54 -7.54 12.19
CA SER A 171 30.48 -6.99 11.21
C SER A 171 30.82 -8.07 10.19
N PHE A 172 30.73 -7.74 8.91
CA PHE A 172 31.06 -8.60 7.79
C PHE A 172 32.47 -8.28 7.27
N ASP A 173 33.16 -9.28 6.73
CA ASP A 173 34.42 -9.01 6.00
C ASP A 173 34.15 -8.15 4.76
N LYS A 174 33.08 -8.48 4.02
CA LYS A 174 32.58 -7.76 2.85
C LYS A 174 31.10 -8.05 2.64
N ILE A 175 30.30 -7.00 2.48
CA ILE A 175 28.86 -7.11 2.19
C ILE A 175 28.36 -5.82 1.53
N ASN A 176 27.30 -5.91 0.74
CA ASN A 176 26.50 -4.73 0.40
C ASN A 176 25.19 -4.77 1.20
N LEU A 177 25.02 -3.77 2.07
CA LEU A 177 23.79 -3.61 2.86
C LEU A 177 22.96 -2.47 2.28
N SER A 178 21.65 -2.64 2.24
CA SER A 178 20.70 -1.64 1.77
C SER A 178 19.39 -1.71 2.55
N ARG A 179 18.49 -0.74 2.32
CA ARG A 179 17.22 -0.55 3.05
C ARG A 179 17.50 -0.24 4.53
N GLY A 180 16.64 -0.72 5.45
CA GLY A 180 16.84 -0.55 6.89
C GLY A 180 16.43 0.80 7.48
N SER A 181 15.58 1.58 6.82
CA SER A 181 14.93 2.72 7.50
C SER A 181 14.03 2.24 8.65
N PHE A 182 13.53 3.17 9.48
CA PHE A 182 12.70 2.85 10.63
C PHE A 182 11.55 1.89 10.30
N GLY A 183 11.44 0.80 11.04
CA GLY A 183 10.43 -0.23 10.83
C GLY A 183 10.63 -1.13 9.60
N GLN A 184 11.71 -0.98 8.82
CA GLN A 184 12.01 -1.80 7.63
C GLN A 184 12.98 -2.95 7.94
N PRO A 185 13.00 -4.03 7.13
CA PRO A 185 14.10 -4.98 7.14
C PRO A 185 15.38 -4.38 6.53
N VAL A 186 16.51 -5.04 6.76
CA VAL A 186 17.80 -4.79 6.10
C VAL A 186 18.01 -5.86 5.02
N LEU A 187 18.43 -5.46 3.83
CA LEU A 187 18.79 -6.39 2.75
C LEU A 187 20.32 -6.46 2.58
N GLY A 188 20.85 -7.68 2.53
CA GLY A 188 22.20 -8.01 2.07
C GLY A 188 22.23 -8.36 0.58
N ASP A 189 23.29 -9.06 0.15
CA ASP A 189 23.43 -9.49 -1.24
C ASP A 189 22.38 -10.56 -1.60
N ASP A 190 22.19 -11.58 -0.77
CA ASP A 190 21.22 -12.65 -1.03
C ASP A 190 20.41 -13.07 0.21
N PHE A 191 20.48 -12.30 1.30
CA PHE A 191 19.74 -12.53 2.54
C PHE A 191 19.10 -11.24 3.06
N PHE A 192 18.11 -11.36 3.95
CA PHE A 192 17.54 -10.24 4.69
C PHE A 192 17.63 -10.48 6.19
N LEU A 193 17.70 -9.38 6.95
CA LEU A 193 17.62 -9.35 8.41
C LEU A 193 16.44 -8.48 8.84
N GLY A 194 15.77 -8.85 9.92
CA GLY A 194 14.71 -8.04 10.52
C GLY A 194 14.48 -8.37 11.99
N ILE A 195 13.80 -7.48 12.70
CA ILE A 195 13.17 -7.78 13.98
C ILE A 195 11.67 -7.63 13.76
N GLU A 196 10.88 -8.60 14.20
CA GLU A 196 9.41 -8.66 14.09
C GLU A 196 8.71 -7.61 14.99
N TYR A 197 9.27 -6.41 15.10
CA TYR A 197 8.81 -5.28 15.89
C TYR A 197 8.55 -4.06 14.98
N PRO A 198 7.34 -3.49 14.96
CA PRO A 198 7.03 -2.37 14.07
C PRO A 198 7.94 -1.15 14.23
N GLY A 199 8.41 -0.88 15.44
CA GLY A 199 9.31 0.24 15.75
C GLY A 199 10.79 -0.10 15.72
N VAL A 200 11.22 -1.15 14.99
CA VAL A 200 12.64 -1.50 14.90
C VAL A 200 13.47 -0.36 14.30
N GLU A 201 14.64 -0.14 14.89
CA GLU A 201 15.67 0.78 14.41
C GLU A 201 16.84 -0.04 13.87
N ASN A 202 17.35 0.33 12.69
CA ASN A 202 18.50 -0.32 12.09
C ASN A 202 19.61 0.69 11.87
N SER A 203 20.82 0.34 12.30
CA SER A 203 22.04 1.09 12.02
C SER A 203 22.90 0.30 11.02
N ILE A 204 23.06 0.85 9.81
CA ILE A 204 23.84 0.23 8.74
C ILE A 204 25.11 1.06 8.51
N GLY A 205 26.27 0.41 8.65
CA GLY A 205 27.57 0.92 8.22
C GLY A 205 28.10 0.15 7.01
N LYS A 206 29.29 0.52 6.51
CA LYS A 206 29.89 -0.08 5.30
C LYS A 206 29.88 -1.61 5.27
N ASN A 207 30.20 -2.24 6.41
CA ASN A 207 30.15 -3.69 6.60
C ASN A 207 29.56 -4.06 7.97
N LYS A 208 28.77 -3.17 8.57
CA LYS A 208 28.25 -3.37 9.93
C LYS A 208 26.74 -3.23 9.93
N VAL A 209 26.08 -4.06 10.70
CA VAL A 209 24.64 -4.00 10.89
C VAL A 209 24.33 -4.13 12.37
N ASP A 210 23.46 -3.27 12.87
CA ASP A 210 22.92 -3.34 14.21
C ASP A 210 21.40 -3.14 14.15
N LEU A 211 20.63 -4.15 14.58
CA LEU A 211 19.17 -4.14 14.62
C LEU A 211 18.74 -4.10 16.08
N HIS A 212 18.06 -3.04 16.48
CA HIS A 212 17.70 -2.80 17.87
C HIS A 212 16.34 -2.13 18.03
N TYR A 213 15.85 -2.11 19.25
CA TYR A 213 14.71 -1.30 19.64
C TYR A 213 14.76 -0.97 21.13
N VAL A 214 14.12 0.15 21.49
CA VAL A 214 13.98 0.59 22.88
C VAL A 214 12.99 -0.31 23.61
N VAL A 215 13.39 -0.82 24.77
CA VAL A 215 12.55 -1.65 25.65
C VAL A 215 11.95 -0.80 26.75
N GLY A 216 12.80 -0.07 27.48
CA GLY A 216 12.35 0.85 28.53
C GLY A 216 11.66 0.20 29.73
N LYS A 217 12.11 -0.99 30.17
CA LYS A 217 11.44 -1.76 31.24
C LYS A 217 12.41 -2.19 32.32
N LYS A 218 11.89 -2.32 33.55
CA LYS A 218 12.61 -3.03 34.61
C LYS A 218 12.71 -4.51 34.23
N ILE A 219 13.84 -5.13 34.59
CA ILE A 219 14.01 -6.57 34.44
C ILE A 219 13.49 -7.21 35.74
N GLU A 220 12.52 -8.11 35.60
CA GLU A 220 11.88 -8.79 36.71
C GLU A 220 12.34 -10.26 36.78
N LYS A 221 11.87 -10.99 37.80
CA LYS A 221 12.10 -12.44 37.91
C LYS A 221 11.39 -13.24 36.84
N GLU A 222 10.23 -12.74 36.38
CA GLU A 222 9.55 -13.29 35.23
C GLU A 222 10.33 -12.92 33.95
N PRO A 223 10.64 -13.90 33.08
CA PRO A 223 11.44 -13.64 31.89
C PRO A 223 10.78 -12.62 30.95
N LEU A 224 11.51 -11.54 30.66
CA LEU A 224 11.18 -10.64 29.56
C LEU A 224 11.58 -11.31 28.24
N LYS A 225 10.60 -11.60 27.39
CA LYS A 225 10.81 -12.12 26.05
C LYS A 225 10.90 -11.00 25.02
N THR A 226 11.97 -10.98 24.22
CA THR A 226 12.13 -10.01 23.13
C THR A 226 11.25 -10.37 21.93
N PHE A 227 11.08 -9.42 21.01
CA PHE A 227 10.62 -9.76 19.65
C PHE A 227 11.64 -10.68 18.97
N SER A 228 11.21 -11.44 17.97
CA SER A 228 12.12 -12.30 17.21
C SER A 228 12.92 -11.48 16.20
N SER A 229 14.21 -11.75 16.09
CA SER A 229 14.96 -11.43 14.90
C SER A 229 14.90 -12.59 13.91
N VAL A 230 14.93 -12.27 12.61
CA VAL A 230 14.85 -13.23 11.52
C VAL A 230 15.96 -12.98 10.50
N LEU A 231 16.59 -14.07 10.06
CA LEU A 231 17.55 -14.14 8.97
C LEU A 231 16.96 -15.02 7.88
N GLY A 232 16.63 -14.43 6.73
CA GLY A 232 16.07 -15.16 5.59
C GLY A 232 17.00 -15.14 4.38
N VAL A 233 17.04 -16.22 3.60
CA VAL A 233 17.92 -16.35 2.42
C VAL A 233 17.15 -16.52 1.12
N SER A 234 17.70 -15.97 0.04
CA SER A 234 17.16 -16.04 -1.32
C SER A 234 18.15 -16.70 -2.28
N SER A 235 17.67 -17.15 -3.43
CA SER A 235 18.52 -17.80 -4.45
C SER A 235 19.48 -16.84 -5.16
N SER A 236 19.17 -15.54 -5.16
CA SER A 236 19.95 -14.49 -5.82
C SER A 236 19.49 -13.11 -5.36
N PRO A 237 20.34 -12.07 -5.52
CA PRO A 237 19.97 -10.69 -5.20
C PRO A 237 18.66 -10.24 -5.88
N GLY A 238 18.43 -10.64 -7.14
CA GLY A 238 17.23 -10.27 -7.90
C GLY A 238 15.93 -10.84 -7.33
N THR A 239 16.00 -11.91 -6.55
CA THR A 239 14.84 -12.58 -5.93
C THR A 239 14.61 -12.19 -4.47
N LEU A 240 15.50 -11.40 -3.87
CA LEU A 240 15.51 -11.15 -2.43
C LEU A 240 14.27 -10.39 -1.93
N GLU A 241 13.85 -9.33 -2.62
CA GLU A 241 12.61 -8.60 -2.26
C GLU A 241 11.39 -9.54 -2.29
N LYS A 242 11.31 -10.43 -3.28
CA LYS A 242 10.25 -11.45 -3.35
C LYS A 242 10.31 -12.41 -2.17
N THR A 243 11.48 -12.94 -1.86
CA THR A 243 11.64 -13.86 -0.72
C THR A 243 11.25 -13.19 0.60
N PHE A 244 11.57 -11.90 0.77
CA PHE A 244 11.08 -11.13 1.91
C PHE A 244 9.55 -11.03 1.91
N TYR A 245 8.91 -10.67 0.79
CA TYR A 245 7.45 -10.60 0.71
C TYR A 245 6.76 -11.96 0.92
N ASP A 246 7.35 -13.06 0.46
CA ASP A 246 6.84 -14.41 0.72
C ASP A 246 6.87 -14.72 2.24
N TYR A 247 7.88 -14.22 2.96
CA TYR A 247 7.93 -14.31 4.43
C TYR A 247 6.90 -13.37 5.09
N VAL A 248 6.74 -12.13 4.60
CA VAL A 248 5.70 -11.22 5.08
C VAL A 248 4.30 -11.84 4.92
N ASP A 249 4.05 -12.53 3.80
CA ASP A 249 2.78 -13.24 3.57
C ASP A 249 2.53 -14.35 4.61
N LYS A 250 3.58 -14.99 5.16
CA LYS A 250 3.44 -16.00 6.22
C LYS A 250 3.11 -15.40 7.58
N ILE A 251 3.64 -14.21 7.91
CA ILE A 251 3.41 -13.58 9.22
C ILE A 251 2.10 -12.78 9.26
N LYS A 252 1.46 -12.53 8.11
CA LYS A 252 0.14 -11.89 8.04
C LYS A 252 -0.88 -12.70 8.85
N ILE A 253 -1.36 -12.14 9.95
CA ILE A 253 -2.24 -12.84 10.91
C ILE A 253 -3.52 -13.40 10.29
N ARG A 254 -4.00 -12.81 9.19
CA ARG A 254 -5.21 -13.26 8.45
C ARG A 254 -4.98 -13.43 6.94
N GLY A 255 -3.72 -13.49 6.52
CA GLY A 255 -3.34 -13.48 5.12
C GLY A 255 -3.86 -12.25 4.35
N THR A 256 -3.80 -12.32 3.02
CA THR A 256 -4.32 -11.28 2.14
C THR A 256 -5.70 -11.71 1.63
N ARG A 257 -6.72 -10.85 1.75
CA ARG A 257 -8.07 -11.11 1.22
C ARG A 257 -8.68 -9.86 0.58
N PRO A 258 -9.55 -10.01 -0.45
CA PRO A 258 -10.38 -8.92 -0.91
C PRO A 258 -11.29 -8.44 0.23
N PHE A 259 -11.44 -7.13 0.38
CA PHE A 259 -12.28 -6.54 1.41
C PHE A 259 -12.91 -5.24 0.89
N LEU A 260 -14.16 -5.32 0.46
CA LEU A 260 -14.93 -4.20 -0.08
C LEU A 260 -15.78 -3.57 1.01
N LEU A 261 -15.59 -2.28 1.26
CA LEU A 261 -16.28 -1.57 2.32
C LEU A 261 -16.84 -0.22 1.87
N TYR A 262 -17.91 0.21 2.52
CA TYR A 262 -18.44 1.56 2.44
C TYR A 262 -17.97 2.31 3.66
N ASN A 263 -17.51 3.56 3.48
CA ASN A 263 -17.11 4.43 4.56
C ASN A 263 -17.89 5.75 4.52
N SER A 264 -18.53 6.09 5.63
CA SER A 264 -19.42 7.26 5.71
C SER A 264 -18.71 8.61 5.80
N TRP A 265 -17.38 8.71 5.83
CA TRP A 265 -16.67 9.99 6.00
C TRP A 265 -16.96 11.01 4.89
N TYR A 266 -17.46 10.67 3.71
CA TYR A 266 -17.91 11.68 2.74
C TYR A 266 -19.43 11.67 2.50
N ASP A 267 -20.18 11.09 3.43
CA ASP A 267 -21.63 10.96 3.36
C ASP A 267 -22.36 11.38 4.64
N PHE A 268 -21.91 10.90 5.81
CA PHE A 268 -22.51 11.20 7.12
C PHE A 268 -21.56 11.94 8.07
N ARG A 269 -22.16 12.71 8.99
CA ARG A 269 -21.51 13.44 10.08
C ARG A 269 -22.35 13.39 11.35
N ASN A 270 -21.71 13.65 12.49
CA ASN A 270 -22.43 13.92 13.73
C ASN A 270 -23.41 15.10 13.54
N PRO A 271 -24.62 15.07 14.13
CA PRO A 271 -25.57 16.17 14.05
C PRO A 271 -24.99 17.56 14.37
N ALA A 272 -23.97 17.64 15.24
CA ALA A 272 -23.33 18.90 15.63
C ALA A 272 -22.54 19.58 14.51
N ILE A 273 -22.16 18.86 13.45
CA ILE A 273 -21.29 19.37 12.36
C ILE A 273 -21.79 18.98 10.95
N ALA A 274 -22.96 18.36 10.85
CA ALA A 274 -23.54 17.97 9.57
C ALA A 274 -23.96 19.19 8.74
N GLU A 275 -23.66 19.19 7.45
CA GLU A 275 -23.94 20.30 6.53
C GLU A 275 -25.37 20.27 5.97
N SER A 276 -26.03 19.10 6.00
CA SER A 276 -27.41 18.91 5.53
C SER A 276 -28.14 17.84 6.34
N LYS A 277 -29.48 17.82 6.27
CA LYS A 277 -30.32 16.83 6.98
C LYS A 277 -30.02 15.38 6.54
N GLU A 278 -29.73 15.18 5.27
CA GLU A 278 -29.40 13.89 4.68
C GLU A 278 -28.01 13.39 5.12
N SER A 279 -27.11 14.31 5.47
CA SER A 279 -25.78 13.99 5.99
C SER A 279 -25.73 13.76 7.50
N ILE A 280 -26.84 13.90 8.23
CA ILE A 280 -26.88 13.61 9.66
C ILE A 280 -26.79 12.09 9.87
N MET A 281 -25.85 11.64 10.69
CA MET A 281 -25.76 10.25 11.12
C MET A 281 -26.82 9.94 12.18
N ASN A 282 -28.04 9.62 11.77
CA ASN A 282 -29.11 9.15 12.66
C ASN A 282 -29.64 7.78 12.21
N THR A 283 -30.44 7.12 13.05
CA THR A 283 -30.97 5.77 12.76
C THR A 283 -31.66 5.68 11.40
N GLN A 284 -32.50 6.65 11.03
CA GLN A 284 -33.26 6.61 9.79
C GLN A 284 -32.35 6.74 8.57
N ASN A 285 -31.49 7.75 8.55
CA ASN A 285 -30.58 7.99 7.42
C ASN A 285 -29.62 6.81 7.20
N VAL A 286 -29.13 6.18 8.28
CA VAL A 286 -28.27 4.99 8.19
C VAL A 286 -29.05 3.80 7.60
N LEU A 287 -30.29 3.55 8.03
CA LEU A 287 -31.13 2.50 7.47
C LEU A 287 -31.45 2.74 5.99
N ASP A 288 -31.77 3.98 5.61
CA ASP A 288 -32.03 4.36 4.22
C ASP A 288 -30.78 4.12 3.35
N ARG A 289 -29.59 4.44 3.89
CA ARG A 289 -28.33 4.18 3.19
C ARG A 289 -28.06 2.69 3.03
N ILE A 290 -28.32 1.87 4.04
CA ILE A 290 -28.22 0.40 3.93
C ILE A 290 -29.15 -0.10 2.81
N GLU A 291 -30.40 0.35 2.75
CA GLU A 291 -31.34 -0.07 1.69
C GLU A 291 -30.90 0.40 0.30
N THR A 292 -30.37 1.62 0.16
CA THR A 292 -29.84 2.08 -1.14
C THR A 292 -28.65 1.26 -1.61
N PHE A 293 -27.73 0.84 -0.72
CA PHE A 293 -26.67 -0.10 -1.08
C PHE A 293 -27.24 -1.48 -1.45
N LYS A 294 -28.22 -1.99 -0.70
CA LYS A 294 -28.90 -3.26 -1.03
C LYS A 294 -29.51 -3.22 -2.43
N GLU A 295 -30.15 -2.12 -2.80
CA GLU A 295 -30.77 -1.93 -4.11
C GLU A 295 -29.73 -1.77 -5.23
N PHE A 296 -28.87 -0.76 -5.14
CA PHE A 296 -27.94 -0.46 -6.23
C PHE A 296 -26.81 -1.48 -6.30
N MET A 297 -26.06 -1.67 -5.21
CA MET A 297 -24.85 -2.48 -5.23
C MET A 297 -25.13 -3.99 -5.28
N VAL A 298 -26.05 -4.47 -4.44
CA VAL A 298 -26.30 -5.91 -4.30
C VAL A 298 -27.26 -6.43 -5.36
N LYS A 299 -28.50 -5.91 -5.43
CA LYS A 299 -29.53 -6.45 -6.34
C LYS A 299 -29.21 -6.17 -7.82
N ARG A 300 -28.80 -4.95 -8.19
CA ARG A 300 -28.59 -4.59 -9.60
C ARG A 300 -27.23 -5.04 -10.14
N HIS A 301 -26.17 -4.93 -9.33
CA HIS A 301 -24.81 -5.20 -9.80
C HIS A 301 -24.18 -6.49 -9.29
N GLY A 302 -24.83 -7.19 -8.35
CA GLY A 302 -24.36 -8.48 -7.83
C GLY A 302 -23.04 -8.38 -7.06
N LEU A 303 -22.77 -7.24 -6.43
CA LEU A 303 -21.62 -7.09 -5.54
C LEU A 303 -22.00 -7.42 -4.09
N ASN A 304 -21.04 -7.93 -3.33
CA ASN A 304 -21.15 -8.11 -1.89
C ASN A 304 -20.31 -7.05 -1.18
N LEU A 305 -20.93 -6.35 -0.21
CA LEU A 305 -20.24 -5.40 0.65
C LEU A 305 -19.79 -6.15 1.92
N ASP A 306 -18.49 -6.17 2.21
CA ASP A 306 -17.95 -6.89 3.37
C ASP A 306 -18.16 -6.10 4.66
N ALA A 307 -18.03 -4.76 4.61
CA ALA A 307 -18.33 -3.90 5.75
C ALA A 307 -19.08 -2.61 5.38
N PHE A 308 -20.04 -2.24 6.22
CA PHE A 308 -20.69 -0.93 6.23
C PHE A 308 -20.13 -0.12 7.40
N VAL A 309 -19.30 0.88 7.13
CA VAL A 309 -18.51 1.57 8.14
C VAL A 309 -19.13 2.92 8.50
N LEU A 310 -19.46 3.08 9.78
CA LEU A 310 -19.77 4.37 10.38
C LEU A 310 -18.46 5.04 10.78
N ASP A 311 -18.06 6.03 9.99
CA ASP A 311 -16.86 6.85 10.27
C ASP A 311 -17.16 7.89 11.36
N ASP A 312 -16.32 8.92 11.54
CA ASP A 312 -16.46 9.92 12.59
C ASP A 312 -17.89 10.53 12.65
N GLY A 313 -18.51 10.41 13.83
CA GLY A 313 -19.79 11.03 14.16
C GLY A 313 -20.87 10.12 14.77
N TRP A 314 -20.60 8.83 14.96
CA TRP A 314 -21.51 7.90 15.66
C TRP A 314 -21.44 8.03 17.20
N ASP A 315 -20.35 8.58 17.73
CA ASP A 315 -20.03 8.59 19.15
C ASP A 315 -20.40 9.93 19.84
N ASN A 316 -20.55 9.85 21.15
CA ASN A 316 -20.75 11.01 22.01
C ASN A 316 -19.40 11.63 22.35
N TYR A 317 -19.16 12.85 21.88
CA TYR A 317 -17.93 13.59 22.15
C TYR A 317 -17.68 13.89 23.64
N LYS A 318 -18.67 13.77 24.53
CA LYS A 318 -18.50 13.87 25.99
C LYS A 318 -18.44 12.48 26.64
N SER A 319 -17.63 11.60 26.07
CA SER A 319 -17.42 10.23 26.54
C SER A 319 -16.09 9.66 26.04
N ILE A 320 -15.73 8.47 26.50
CA ILE A 320 -14.71 7.65 25.83
C ILE A 320 -15.43 6.68 24.91
N TRP A 321 -15.61 7.09 23.65
CA TRP A 321 -16.14 6.27 22.56
C TRP A 321 -17.48 5.59 22.86
N GLU A 322 -18.38 6.22 23.62
CA GLU A 322 -19.75 5.72 23.80
C GLU A 322 -20.61 6.12 22.60
N ILE A 323 -21.54 5.25 22.20
CA ILE A 323 -22.53 5.56 21.16
C ILE A 323 -23.44 6.70 21.63
N ASP A 324 -23.64 7.73 20.80
CA ASP A 324 -24.52 8.84 21.15
C ASP A 324 -26.01 8.47 20.96
N THR A 325 -26.67 8.18 22.08
CA THR A 325 -28.08 7.78 22.08
C THR A 325 -29.07 8.92 21.79
N ASN A 326 -28.62 10.16 21.66
CA ASN A 326 -29.51 11.25 21.28
C ASN A 326 -29.95 11.15 19.81
N HIS A 327 -29.05 10.68 18.93
CA HIS A 327 -29.35 10.48 17.49
C HIS A 327 -29.30 9.01 17.06
N LEU A 328 -28.79 8.12 17.92
CA LEU A 328 -28.86 6.66 17.78
C LEU A 328 -29.53 6.03 19.03
N PRO A 329 -30.84 6.26 19.28
CA PRO A 329 -31.50 5.89 20.54
C PRO A 329 -31.48 4.39 20.85
N GLN A 330 -31.45 3.54 19.84
CA GLN A 330 -31.32 2.08 19.98
C GLN A 330 -29.89 1.59 19.69
N ARG A 331 -28.91 2.50 19.77
CA ARG A 331 -27.50 2.23 19.44
C ARG A 331 -27.40 1.65 18.02
N PHE A 332 -26.54 0.65 17.80
CA PHE A 332 -26.37 -0.01 16.49
C PHE A 332 -27.34 -1.17 16.23
N THR A 333 -28.15 -1.57 17.22
CA THR A 333 -29.05 -2.73 17.11
C THR A 333 -29.95 -2.71 15.87
N PRO A 334 -30.55 -1.57 15.46
CA PRO A 334 -31.41 -1.52 14.27
C PRO A 334 -30.70 -1.92 12.96
N PHE A 335 -29.38 -1.78 12.89
CA PHE A 335 -28.62 -2.01 11.67
C PHE A 335 -28.24 -3.49 11.46
N LEU A 336 -28.26 -4.30 12.53
CA LEU A 336 -27.72 -5.67 12.51
C LEU A 336 -28.47 -6.59 11.55
N ASN A 337 -29.80 -6.59 11.59
CA ASN A 337 -30.61 -7.47 10.72
C ASN A 337 -30.52 -7.05 9.24
N PRO A 338 -30.70 -5.76 8.87
CA PRO A 338 -30.51 -5.31 7.49
C PRO A 338 -29.12 -5.64 6.91
N LEU A 339 -28.05 -5.41 7.68
CA LEU A 339 -26.69 -5.75 7.24
C LEU A 339 -26.48 -7.26 7.10
N LYS A 340 -27.06 -8.07 8.00
CA LYS A 340 -27.02 -9.54 7.91
C LYS A 340 -27.69 -10.05 6.63
N GLU A 341 -28.81 -9.46 6.20
CA GLU A 341 -29.46 -9.82 4.94
C GLU A 341 -28.56 -9.57 3.72
N MET A 342 -27.72 -8.53 3.78
CA MET A 342 -26.72 -8.22 2.75
C MET A 342 -25.44 -9.04 2.88
N LYS A 343 -25.29 -9.88 3.93
CA LYS A 343 -24.04 -10.55 4.32
C LYS A 343 -22.89 -9.55 4.55
N THR A 344 -23.24 -8.40 5.11
CA THR A 344 -22.33 -7.30 5.42
C THR A 344 -22.14 -7.21 6.93
N SER A 345 -20.91 -6.97 7.38
CA SER A 345 -20.64 -6.65 8.78
C SER A 345 -20.78 -5.16 9.06
N LEU A 346 -21.17 -4.80 10.28
CA LEU A 346 -20.98 -3.42 10.74
C LEU A 346 -19.47 -3.19 10.94
N GLY A 347 -18.99 -2.02 10.53
CA GLY A 347 -17.68 -1.51 10.88
C GLY A 347 -17.79 -0.13 11.53
N ILE A 348 -16.79 0.25 12.31
CA ILE A 348 -16.71 1.61 12.86
C ILE A 348 -15.29 2.18 12.72
N TRP A 349 -15.23 3.49 12.58
CA TRP A 349 -14.03 4.26 12.83
C TRP A 349 -13.93 4.57 14.32
N ALA A 350 -12.73 4.47 14.87
CA ALA A 350 -12.40 4.98 16.19
C ALA A 350 -10.97 5.51 16.16
N SER A 351 -10.65 6.44 17.06
CA SER A 351 -9.36 7.10 17.03
C SER A 351 -8.62 6.96 18.36
N PRO A 352 -7.51 6.22 18.38
CA PRO A 352 -6.68 6.05 19.56
C PRO A 352 -6.16 7.35 20.18
N PHE A 353 -6.08 8.46 19.45
CA PHE A 353 -5.71 9.78 20.00
C PHE A 353 -6.90 10.73 20.25
N CYS A 354 -8.15 10.23 20.23
CA CYS A 354 -9.39 11.00 20.46
C CYS A 354 -9.97 11.81 19.30
N GLY A 355 -9.75 11.40 18.05
CA GLY A 355 -10.50 11.84 16.87
C GLY A 355 -10.10 13.19 16.27
N TYR A 356 -10.86 13.63 15.28
CA TYR A 356 -10.64 14.91 14.58
C TYR A 356 -11.79 15.88 14.85
N SER A 357 -13.03 15.43 14.63
CA SER A 357 -14.21 16.24 14.95
C SER A 357 -14.37 16.39 16.45
N ASN A 358 -14.50 17.63 16.91
CA ASN A 358 -14.72 17.97 18.33
C ASN A 358 -13.73 17.26 19.30
N ARG A 359 -12.49 17.00 18.85
CA ARG A 359 -11.45 16.36 19.68
C ARG A 359 -11.29 17.07 21.02
N ASP A 360 -11.22 18.39 21.01
CA ASP A 360 -11.04 19.20 22.23
C ASP A 360 -12.16 18.95 23.25
N THR A 361 -13.40 18.76 22.80
CA THR A 361 -14.53 18.40 23.66
C THR A 361 -14.30 17.05 24.35
N ARG A 362 -13.87 16.04 23.58
CA ARG A 362 -13.59 14.68 24.09
C ARG A 362 -12.41 14.66 25.05
N VAL A 363 -11.34 15.35 24.71
CA VAL A 363 -10.12 15.44 25.53
C VAL A 363 -10.39 16.22 26.82
N ASN A 364 -11.10 17.34 26.76
CA ASN A 364 -11.44 18.12 27.96
C ASN A 364 -12.39 17.35 28.88
N TRP A 365 -13.40 16.67 28.33
CA TRP A 365 -14.28 15.79 29.11
C TRP A 365 -13.48 14.63 29.72
N GLY A 366 -12.58 14.00 28.96
CA GLY A 366 -11.71 12.93 29.43
C GLY A 366 -10.85 13.37 30.60
N GLN A 367 -10.18 14.52 30.48
CA GLN A 367 -9.37 15.10 31.55
C GLN A 367 -10.19 15.36 32.83
N GLN A 368 -11.38 15.96 32.69
CA GLN A 368 -12.28 16.22 33.82
C GLN A 368 -12.77 14.94 34.51
N ASN A 369 -12.79 13.82 33.79
CA ASN A 369 -13.17 12.50 34.31
C ASN A 369 -11.94 11.64 34.67
N GLY A 370 -10.76 12.25 34.75
CA GLY A 370 -9.53 11.65 35.28
C GLY A 370 -8.79 10.73 34.31
N TYR A 371 -9.08 10.79 33.00
CA TYR A 371 -8.29 10.14 31.96
C TYR A 371 -7.02 10.94 31.65
N GLU A 372 -5.97 10.22 31.28
CA GLU A 372 -4.63 10.75 31.02
C GLU A 372 -4.61 11.65 29.76
N LYS A 373 -4.24 12.93 29.89
CA LYS A 373 -4.19 13.92 28.78
C LYS A 373 -2.75 14.30 28.44
N VAL A 374 -2.40 14.29 27.16
CA VAL A 374 -1.10 14.68 26.62
C VAL A 374 -1.28 15.67 25.48
N GLY A 375 -0.89 16.93 25.71
CA GLY A 375 -1.17 18.03 24.78
C GLY A 375 -2.67 18.10 24.44
N ASP A 376 -2.99 18.03 23.15
CA ASP A 376 -4.37 18.08 22.63
C ASP A 376 -5.01 16.68 22.47
N PHE A 377 -4.46 15.65 23.11
CA PHE A 377 -4.88 14.26 22.98
C PHE A 377 -5.10 13.60 24.36
N LEU A 378 -5.79 12.46 24.40
CA LEU A 378 -5.65 11.52 25.53
C LEU A 378 -4.50 10.55 25.25
N CYS A 379 -3.79 10.16 26.31
CA CYS A 379 -2.68 9.25 26.21
C CYS A 379 -3.19 7.83 25.96
N PHE A 380 -2.96 7.29 24.76
CA PHE A 380 -3.43 5.95 24.39
C PHE A 380 -2.83 4.83 25.25
N SER A 381 -1.57 4.97 25.67
CA SER A 381 -0.90 4.09 26.63
C SER A 381 -1.23 4.44 28.10
N GLY A 382 -2.01 5.50 28.35
CA GLY A 382 -2.45 5.91 29.67
C GLY A 382 -3.32 4.84 30.33
N THR A 383 -3.06 4.57 31.60
CA THR A 383 -3.63 3.43 32.35
C THR A 383 -5.16 3.34 32.24
N LYS A 384 -5.87 4.44 32.49
CA LYS A 384 -7.34 4.47 32.49
C LYS A 384 -7.90 4.55 31.08
N TYR A 385 -7.32 5.39 30.22
CA TYR A 385 -7.83 5.54 28.85
C TYR A 385 -7.65 4.25 28.04
N LYS A 386 -6.47 3.62 28.10
CA LYS A 386 -6.19 2.30 27.51
C LYS A 386 -7.26 1.27 27.88
N LYS A 387 -7.53 1.14 29.18
CA LYS A 387 -8.50 0.16 29.73
C LYS A 387 -9.93 0.45 29.25
N GLN A 388 -10.34 1.71 29.25
CA GLN A 388 -11.69 2.07 28.83
C GLN A 388 -11.87 1.93 27.31
N PHE A 389 -10.87 2.31 26.52
CA PHE A 389 -10.87 2.11 25.07
C PHE A 389 -10.97 0.63 24.73
N GLU A 390 -10.12 -0.22 25.33
CA GLU A 390 -10.16 -1.67 25.15
C GLU A 390 -11.54 -2.24 25.44
N LYS A 391 -12.09 -1.90 26.61
CA LYS A 391 -13.42 -2.35 27.03
C LYS A 391 -14.47 -2.03 25.98
N LYS A 392 -14.48 -0.80 25.46
CA LYS A 392 -15.47 -0.34 24.47
C LYS A 392 -15.32 -1.05 23.13
N MET A 393 -14.09 -1.15 22.61
CA MET A 393 -13.86 -1.83 21.34
C MET A 393 -14.23 -3.32 21.42
N VAL A 394 -13.84 -4.01 22.49
CA VAL A 394 -14.21 -5.42 22.75
C VAL A 394 -15.72 -5.59 22.90
N GLU A 395 -16.38 -4.68 23.64
CA GLU A 395 -17.85 -4.66 23.78
C GLU A 395 -18.54 -4.54 22.43
N TYR A 396 -18.06 -3.68 21.52
CA TYR A 396 -18.67 -3.49 20.21
C TYR A 396 -18.46 -4.67 19.27
N VAL A 397 -17.30 -5.31 19.30
CA VAL A 397 -17.09 -6.56 18.55
C VAL A 397 -18.06 -7.63 19.03
N SER A 398 -18.21 -7.80 20.34
CA SER A 398 -19.08 -8.83 20.93
C SER A 398 -20.56 -8.54 20.70
N ASN A 399 -21.02 -7.31 20.96
CA ASN A 399 -22.45 -7.00 21.02
C ASN A 399 -23.07 -6.69 19.65
N TYR A 400 -22.25 -6.24 18.70
CA TYR A 400 -22.74 -5.78 17.38
C TYR A 400 -22.17 -6.58 16.21
N ASN A 401 -21.49 -7.70 16.49
CA ASN A 401 -20.84 -8.54 15.46
C ASN A 401 -19.96 -7.70 14.51
N LEU A 402 -19.15 -6.83 15.10
CA LEU A 402 -18.32 -5.89 14.34
C LEU A 402 -17.26 -6.66 13.53
N GLY A 403 -17.21 -6.38 12.23
CA GLY A 403 -16.29 -7.05 11.30
C GLY A 403 -15.14 -6.17 10.81
N TYR A 404 -15.15 -4.88 11.12
CA TYR A 404 -14.12 -3.94 10.65
C TYR A 404 -13.86 -2.82 11.66
N PHE A 405 -12.58 -2.46 11.80
CA PHE A 405 -12.13 -1.23 12.43
C PHE A 405 -11.26 -0.40 11.49
N LYS A 406 -11.54 0.91 11.42
CA LYS A 406 -10.56 1.93 11.02
C LYS A 406 -10.05 2.61 12.29
N TRP A 407 -8.78 2.41 12.62
CA TRP A 407 -8.14 3.04 13.77
C TRP A 407 -7.22 4.15 13.34
N ASP A 408 -7.61 5.37 13.69
CA ASP A 408 -7.05 6.56 13.08
C ASP A 408 -6.35 7.44 14.12
N GLY A 409 -5.08 7.77 13.87
CA GLY A 409 -4.30 8.63 14.76
C GLY A 409 -3.38 7.89 15.72
N PHE A 410 -2.12 7.74 15.30
CA PHE A 410 -1.03 7.23 16.11
C PHE A 410 -0.33 8.36 16.87
N LEU A 411 -0.49 8.40 18.20
CA LEU A 411 0.29 9.32 19.03
C LEU A 411 1.76 8.91 18.98
N LEU A 412 2.67 9.86 18.70
CA LEU A 412 4.10 9.55 18.49
C LEU A 412 4.92 9.50 19.78
N ALA A 413 4.49 10.22 20.82
CA ALA A 413 5.12 10.24 22.12
C ALA A 413 4.17 10.79 23.19
N CYS A 414 4.44 10.45 24.45
CA CYS A 414 3.87 11.07 25.63
C CYS A 414 4.99 11.38 26.62
N ASN A 415 5.04 12.62 27.13
CA ASN A 415 6.07 13.09 28.05
C ASN A 415 5.57 13.27 29.48
N GLU A 416 4.32 12.88 29.75
CA GLU A 416 3.72 13.01 31.08
C GLU A 416 4.22 11.88 31.99
N PRO A 417 4.78 12.20 33.17
CA PRO A 417 5.44 11.21 34.02
C PRO A 417 4.48 10.33 34.82
N ASN A 418 3.20 10.66 34.88
CA ASN A 418 2.21 10.05 35.76
C ASN A 418 1.08 9.31 35.02
N HIS A 419 1.29 8.93 33.76
CA HIS A 419 0.31 8.24 32.93
C HIS A 419 0.37 6.70 33.01
N GLY A 420 1.34 6.14 33.74
CA GLY A 420 1.54 4.69 33.90
C GLY A 420 2.48 4.07 32.87
N HIS A 421 3.26 4.90 32.18
CA HIS A 421 4.35 4.51 31.28
C HIS A 421 5.49 5.54 31.40
N LEU A 422 6.68 5.22 30.87
CA LEU A 422 7.81 6.16 30.89
C LEU A 422 7.68 7.25 29.81
N PRO A 423 8.20 8.47 30.04
CA PRO A 423 8.11 9.57 29.08
C PRO A 423 9.12 9.45 27.93
N GLY A 424 8.98 10.30 26.91
CA GLY A 424 9.99 10.43 25.85
C GLY A 424 10.02 9.24 24.91
N VAL A 425 11.22 8.76 24.56
CA VAL A 425 11.40 7.66 23.60
C VAL A 425 10.71 6.36 24.06
N TYR A 426 10.70 6.09 25.37
CA TYR A 426 10.09 4.91 25.96
C TYR A 426 8.56 4.87 25.77
N SER A 427 7.91 6.03 25.81
CA SER A 427 6.46 6.12 25.59
C SER A 427 6.04 5.59 24.22
N ARG A 428 6.92 5.68 23.21
CA ARG A 428 6.65 5.14 21.88
C ARG A 428 6.54 3.62 21.91
N THR A 429 7.40 2.94 22.66
CA THR A 429 7.34 1.50 22.86
C THR A 429 6.01 1.10 23.50
N ASP A 430 5.61 1.78 24.57
CA ASP A 430 4.32 1.55 25.24
C ASP A 430 3.11 1.83 24.33
N LEU A 431 3.20 2.85 23.45
CA LEU A 431 2.16 3.16 22.47
C LEU A 431 2.05 2.06 21.41
N ILE A 432 3.16 1.64 20.81
CA ILE A 432 3.20 0.52 19.84
C ILE A 432 2.63 -0.76 20.46
N GLU A 433 3.09 -1.13 21.65
CA GLU A 433 2.61 -2.32 22.35
C GLU A 433 1.13 -2.19 22.72
N THR A 434 0.65 -0.99 23.04
CA THR A 434 -0.78 -0.75 23.31
C THR A 434 -1.63 -0.94 22.04
N TYR A 435 -1.15 -0.47 20.88
CA TYR A 435 -1.78 -0.76 19.60
C TYR A 435 -1.85 -2.26 19.31
N MET A 436 -0.73 -2.96 19.47
CA MET A 436 -0.66 -4.41 19.31
C MET A 436 -1.62 -5.14 20.26
N HIS A 437 -1.67 -4.70 21.52
CA HIS A 437 -2.59 -5.23 22.53
C HIS A 437 -4.05 -5.02 22.11
N MET A 438 -4.44 -3.81 21.67
CA MET A 438 -5.81 -3.57 21.21
C MET A 438 -6.20 -4.47 20.04
N MET A 439 -5.32 -4.60 19.03
CA MET A 439 -5.58 -5.47 17.87
C MET A 439 -5.77 -6.92 18.30
N LYS A 440 -4.93 -7.42 19.21
CA LYS A 440 -5.06 -8.78 19.78
C LYS A 440 -6.35 -8.95 20.58
N SER A 441 -6.73 -7.95 21.38
CA SER A 441 -7.94 -8.03 22.22
C SER A 441 -9.21 -8.12 21.38
N VAL A 442 -9.33 -7.32 20.31
CA VAL A 442 -10.51 -7.42 19.41
C VAL A 442 -10.47 -8.68 18.56
N ALA A 443 -9.27 -9.11 18.11
CA ALA A 443 -9.06 -10.36 17.38
C ALA A 443 -9.44 -11.61 18.18
N LYS A 444 -9.27 -11.57 19.50
CA LYS A 444 -9.65 -12.66 20.40
C LYS A 444 -11.16 -12.90 20.42
N VAL A 445 -11.96 -11.85 20.22
CA VAL A 445 -13.43 -11.93 20.14
C VAL A 445 -13.88 -12.29 18.73
N ASN A 446 -13.33 -11.63 17.71
CA ASN A 446 -13.59 -11.94 16.31
C ASN A 446 -12.27 -12.19 15.55
N PRO A 447 -11.87 -13.46 15.36
CA PRO A 447 -10.64 -13.80 14.64
C PRO A 447 -10.64 -13.44 13.15
N ASN A 448 -11.77 -13.00 12.58
CA ASN A 448 -11.88 -12.57 11.19
C ASN A 448 -12.00 -11.05 11.04
N ILE A 449 -11.96 -10.30 12.15
CA ILE A 449 -12.08 -8.84 12.12
C ILE A 449 -10.98 -8.22 11.27
N PHE A 450 -11.38 -7.35 10.34
CA PHE A 450 -10.46 -6.63 9.47
C PHE A 450 -10.04 -5.32 10.17
N ILE A 451 -8.74 -5.11 10.34
CA ILE A 451 -8.19 -3.95 11.05
C ILE A 451 -7.35 -3.12 10.08
N ASN A 452 -7.72 -1.86 9.93
CA ASN A 452 -7.02 -0.85 9.17
C ASN A 452 -6.48 0.23 10.11
N VAL A 453 -5.16 0.35 10.23
CA VAL A 453 -4.51 1.38 11.07
C VAL A 453 -4.05 2.54 10.18
N THR A 454 -4.57 3.74 10.43
CA THR A 454 -4.41 4.88 9.54
C THR A 454 -3.43 5.95 10.03
N VAL A 455 -3.83 7.22 10.12
CA VAL A 455 -2.93 8.38 10.23
C VAL A 455 -1.92 8.23 11.37
N GLY A 456 -0.66 8.61 11.10
CA GLY A 456 0.45 8.58 12.06
C GLY A 456 1.18 7.23 12.15
N SER A 457 0.65 6.17 11.53
CA SER A 457 1.39 4.92 11.33
C SER A 457 2.54 5.11 10.31
N TRP A 458 3.37 4.07 10.13
CA TRP A 458 4.43 4.02 9.11
C TRP A 458 4.41 2.64 8.45
N LEU A 459 4.98 2.54 7.25
CA LEU A 459 4.94 1.33 6.41
C LEU A 459 5.87 0.21 6.89
N SER A 460 5.78 -0.17 8.16
CA SER A 460 6.47 -1.35 8.68
C SER A 460 5.67 -2.63 8.37
N PRO A 461 6.25 -3.62 7.67
CA PRO A 461 5.59 -4.89 7.40
C PRO A 461 5.30 -5.68 8.69
N TRP A 462 5.97 -5.37 9.80
CA TRP A 462 5.80 -6.04 11.08
C TRP A 462 4.44 -5.76 11.72
N TRP A 463 3.76 -4.68 11.32
CA TRP A 463 2.36 -4.44 11.73
C TRP A 463 1.40 -5.53 11.26
N LEU A 464 1.73 -6.24 10.19
CA LEU A 464 0.85 -7.22 9.56
C LEU A 464 0.66 -8.51 10.38
N GLN A 465 1.44 -8.67 11.45
CA GLN A 465 1.19 -9.66 12.50
C GLN A 465 -0.08 -9.33 13.33
N TYR A 466 -0.62 -8.13 13.19
CA TYR A 466 -1.70 -7.60 14.03
C TYR A 466 -2.82 -6.93 13.23
N ALA A 467 -2.49 -6.25 12.12
CA ALA A 467 -3.42 -5.53 11.25
C ALA A 467 -3.49 -6.14 9.84
N ASP A 468 -4.56 -5.82 9.11
CA ASP A 468 -4.73 -6.21 7.71
C ASP A 468 -4.20 -5.13 6.75
N CYS A 469 -4.35 -3.85 7.12
CA CYS A 469 -3.93 -2.71 6.30
C CYS A 469 -3.29 -1.57 7.10
N ILE A 470 -2.35 -0.87 6.45
CA ILE A 470 -1.67 0.33 6.97
C ILE A 470 -1.85 1.49 5.97
N TRP A 471 -2.00 2.72 6.50
CA TRP A 471 -2.12 3.92 5.68
C TRP A 471 -0.88 4.20 4.83
N MET A 472 -1.11 4.48 3.55
CA MET A 472 -0.06 4.81 2.58
C MET A 472 0.69 6.10 2.87
N GLN A 473 0.31 6.86 3.90
CA GLN A 473 0.75 8.24 4.19
C GLN A 473 0.12 9.28 3.24
N GLY A 474 0.49 10.55 3.41
CA GLY A 474 -0.09 11.66 2.65
C GLY A 474 -1.49 12.06 3.14
N GLU A 475 -2.19 12.82 2.32
CA GLU A 475 -3.55 13.30 2.56
C GLU A 475 -4.59 12.27 2.08
N ASP A 476 -5.80 12.35 2.61
CA ASP A 476 -6.96 11.58 2.15
C ASP A 476 -7.12 11.65 0.61
N TYR A 477 -7.01 12.88 0.11
CA TYR A 477 -6.89 13.22 -1.30
C TYR A 477 -6.21 14.58 -1.43
N ALA A 478 -5.58 14.82 -2.57
CA ALA A 478 -5.17 16.15 -3.02
C ALA A 478 -5.14 16.18 -4.56
N TYR A 479 -4.68 17.29 -5.13
CA TYR A 479 -4.50 17.47 -6.57
C TYR A 479 -3.02 17.72 -6.88
N ALA A 480 -2.47 17.04 -7.88
CA ALA A 480 -1.08 17.22 -8.28
C ALA A 480 -0.83 18.62 -8.88
N GLU A 481 -0.17 19.49 -8.11
CA GLU A 481 0.06 20.89 -8.50
C GLU A 481 0.86 21.07 -9.78
N ASP A 482 1.87 20.23 -10.02
CA ASP A 482 2.83 20.42 -11.12
C ASP A 482 2.45 19.66 -12.40
N VAL A 483 1.28 19.02 -12.43
CA VAL A 483 0.83 18.15 -13.51
C VAL A 483 -0.52 18.65 -14.04
N PRO A 484 -0.50 19.44 -15.14
CA PRO A 484 -1.72 20.00 -15.71
C PRO A 484 -2.69 18.94 -16.18
N SER A 485 -3.97 19.08 -15.80
CA SER A 485 -5.09 18.33 -16.38
C SER A 485 -6.37 19.17 -16.37
N MET A 486 -7.24 18.95 -17.35
CA MET A 486 -8.59 19.51 -17.41
C MET A 486 -9.58 18.80 -16.47
N ASN A 487 -9.19 17.68 -15.84
CA ASN A 487 -10.06 16.93 -14.94
C ASN A 487 -9.47 16.91 -13.52
N PRO A 488 -10.24 17.33 -12.49
CA PRO A 488 -9.83 17.20 -11.09
C PRO A 488 -9.44 15.77 -10.70
N ARG A 489 -10.15 14.76 -11.23
CA ARG A 489 -9.86 13.37 -10.91
C ARG A 489 -8.49 12.89 -11.41
N ASP A 490 -8.08 13.31 -12.61
CA ASP A 490 -6.74 12.99 -13.11
C ASP A 490 -5.65 13.58 -12.22
N LYS A 491 -5.83 14.82 -11.74
CA LYS A 491 -4.90 15.44 -10.79
C LYS A 491 -4.83 14.64 -9.49
N SER A 492 -5.95 14.12 -9.01
CA SER A 492 -6.01 13.34 -7.77
C SER A 492 -5.39 11.95 -7.91
N ILE A 493 -5.62 11.26 -9.03
CA ILE A 493 -4.92 10.01 -9.38
C ILE A 493 -3.40 10.26 -9.38
N THR A 494 -2.94 11.33 -10.03
CA THR A 494 -1.50 11.69 -10.07
C THR A 494 -0.93 11.93 -8.69
N TYR A 495 -1.65 12.66 -7.82
CA TYR A 495 -1.20 12.94 -6.46
C TYR A 495 -1.01 11.64 -5.67
N ARG A 496 -2.02 10.77 -5.66
CA ARG A 496 -1.96 9.50 -4.94
C ARG A 496 -0.79 8.65 -5.39
N ASP A 497 -0.62 8.53 -6.71
CA ASP A 497 0.50 7.76 -7.25
C ASP A 497 1.85 8.43 -7.03
N ALA A 498 1.91 9.75 -6.88
CA ALA A 498 3.15 10.43 -6.48
C ALA A 498 3.56 10.08 -5.05
N VAL A 499 2.61 9.96 -4.12
CA VAL A 499 2.85 9.49 -2.75
C VAL A 499 3.38 8.04 -2.78
N LEU A 500 2.75 7.16 -3.57
CA LEU A 500 3.22 5.78 -3.72
C LEU A 500 4.59 5.71 -4.40
N TRP A 501 4.84 6.52 -5.44
CA TRP A 501 6.15 6.60 -6.09
C TRP A 501 7.23 7.03 -5.09
N GLN A 502 6.92 8.01 -4.24
CA GLN A 502 7.81 8.46 -3.19
C GLN A 502 8.16 7.30 -2.23
N ASN A 503 7.15 6.61 -1.71
CA ASN A 503 7.36 5.51 -0.76
C ASN A 503 8.16 4.35 -1.37
N PHE A 504 7.83 3.94 -2.60
CA PHE A 504 8.33 2.68 -3.17
C PHE A 504 9.50 2.83 -4.14
N GLN A 505 9.62 3.96 -4.85
CA GLN A 505 10.73 4.19 -5.79
C GLN A 505 11.82 5.07 -5.18
N ARG A 506 11.46 6.16 -4.49
CA ARG A 506 12.44 7.06 -3.88
C ARG A 506 12.97 6.51 -2.55
N ASP A 507 12.07 6.24 -1.62
CA ASP A 507 12.40 5.80 -0.26
C ASP A 507 12.59 4.28 -0.18
N SER A 508 12.16 3.58 -1.24
CA SER A 508 12.34 2.14 -1.43
C SER A 508 11.87 1.28 -0.25
N LEU A 509 10.72 1.65 0.33
CA LEU A 509 10.10 0.92 1.43
C LEU A 509 9.62 -0.46 0.96
N LEU A 510 9.80 -1.46 1.81
CA LEU A 510 9.42 -2.85 1.58
C LEU A 510 8.13 -3.18 2.32
N PHE A 511 7.01 -2.82 1.70
CA PHE A 511 5.67 -3.08 2.23
C PHE A 511 4.76 -3.64 1.12
N PRO A 512 3.94 -4.67 1.37
CA PRO A 512 3.09 -5.23 0.33
C PRO A 512 1.93 -4.29 -0.02
N MET A 513 1.83 -3.87 -1.29
CA MET A 513 0.74 -3.02 -1.80
C MET A 513 -0.65 -3.56 -1.47
N SER A 514 -0.80 -4.89 -1.43
CA SER A 514 -2.04 -5.56 -1.07
C SER A 514 -2.57 -5.20 0.32
N SER A 515 -1.69 -4.74 1.22
CA SER A 515 -2.01 -4.36 2.60
C SER A 515 -1.97 -2.85 2.82
N LEU A 516 -2.08 -2.05 1.76
CA LEU A 516 -2.20 -0.60 1.89
C LEU A 516 -3.66 -0.16 1.92
N MET A 517 -3.95 0.78 2.81
CA MET A 517 -5.06 1.70 2.64
C MET A 517 -4.56 2.91 1.85
N THR A 518 -5.17 3.22 0.72
CA THR A 518 -4.78 4.33 -0.18
C THR A 518 -5.87 5.40 -0.33
N HIS A 519 -6.85 5.37 0.58
CA HIS A 519 -8.17 5.96 0.43
C HIS A 519 -8.94 5.37 -0.74
N GLY A 520 -10.23 5.65 -0.78
CA GLY A 520 -11.18 5.00 -1.66
C GLY A 520 -11.63 5.83 -2.85
N ILE A 521 -12.69 5.37 -3.49
CA ILE A 521 -13.42 6.12 -4.51
C ILE A 521 -14.28 7.18 -3.80
N ILE A 522 -13.95 8.46 -4.00
CA ILE A 522 -14.66 9.60 -3.40
C ILE A 522 -15.66 10.19 -4.41
N LYS A 523 -16.95 10.03 -4.11
CA LYS A 523 -18.10 10.71 -4.75
C LYS A 523 -19.29 10.70 -3.79
N GLY A 524 -19.15 11.45 -2.70
CA GLY A 524 -20.13 11.53 -1.62
C GLY A 524 -20.75 12.92 -1.53
N ARG A 525 -21.87 13.03 -0.81
CA ARG A 525 -22.57 14.31 -0.57
C ARG A 525 -21.68 15.40 0.01
N LEU A 526 -20.72 15.01 0.85
CA LEU A 526 -19.79 15.94 1.52
C LEU A 526 -18.50 16.16 0.73
N ASN A 527 -18.26 15.38 -0.35
CA ASN A 527 -17.12 15.60 -1.24
C ASN A 527 -17.32 14.98 -2.62
N PHE A 528 -17.32 15.84 -3.64
CA PHE A 528 -17.33 15.47 -5.05
C PHE A 528 -15.92 15.67 -5.64
N LEU A 529 -15.01 14.73 -5.39
CA LEU A 529 -13.60 14.85 -5.77
C LEU A 529 -13.38 15.16 -7.28
N GLY A 530 -14.19 14.58 -8.16
CA GLY A 530 -14.14 14.81 -9.60
C GLY A 530 -14.96 16.01 -10.08
N GLY A 531 -15.66 16.69 -9.17
CA GLY A 531 -16.62 17.75 -9.47
C GLY A 531 -18.03 17.23 -9.80
N LYS A 532 -18.99 18.16 -9.92
CA LYS A 532 -20.41 17.85 -10.17
C LYS A 532 -20.69 17.31 -11.58
N ASN A 533 -19.90 17.76 -12.57
CA ASN A 533 -20.05 17.41 -13.98
C ASN A 533 -18.94 16.47 -14.45
N GLU A 534 -18.46 15.60 -13.56
CA GLU A 534 -17.43 14.61 -13.86
C GLU A 534 -17.84 13.73 -15.06
N ALA A 535 -16.94 13.57 -16.02
CA ALA A 535 -17.15 12.65 -17.13
C ALA A 535 -17.04 11.19 -16.64
N LEU A 536 -17.92 10.32 -17.14
CA LEU A 536 -17.90 8.88 -16.84
C LEU A 536 -16.52 8.25 -17.04
N ALA A 537 -15.78 8.69 -18.06
CA ALA A 537 -14.44 8.18 -18.33
C ALA A 537 -13.44 8.51 -17.22
N SER A 538 -13.46 9.74 -16.70
CA SER A 538 -12.60 10.18 -15.58
C SER A 538 -12.92 9.40 -14.30
N PHE A 539 -14.21 9.17 -14.04
CA PHE A 539 -14.65 8.31 -12.94
C PHE A 539 -14.17 6.87 -13.12
N THR A 540 -14.42 6.27 -14.30
CA THR A 540 -14.02 4.88 -14.61
C THR A 540 -12.50 4.70 -14.54
N ASN A 541 -11.72 5.68 -14.99
CA ASN A 541 -10.27 5.72 -14.87
C ASN A 541 -9.82 5.62 -13.41
N GLU A 542 -10.44 6.38 -12.50
CA GLU A 542 -10.12 6.27 -11.07
C GLU A 542 -10.48 4.92 -10.50
N VAL A 543 -11.66 4.37 -10.81
CA VAL A 543 -12.06 3.05 -10.33
C VAL A 543 -11.03 1.99 -10.78
N MET A 544 -10.60 2.04 -12.04
CA MET A 544 -9.60 1.12 -12.57
C MET A 544 -8.22 1.33 -11.97
N MET A 545 -7.76 2.57 -11.83
CA MET A 545 -6.52 2.88 -11.12
C MET A 545 -6.57 2.43 -9.67
N TYR A 546 -7.73 2.52 -9.01
CA TYR A 546 -7.89 2.13 -7.62
C TYR A 546 -7.67 0.64 -7.43
N VAL A 547 -8.40 -0.21 -8.16
CA VAL A 547 -8.21 -1.67 -8.06
C VAL A 547 -6.88 -2.14 -8.64
N GLY A 548 -6.40 -1.50 -9.71
CA GLY A 548 -5.16 -1.87 -10.39
C GLY A 548 -3.88 -1.42 -9.68
N ARG A 549 -3.94 -0.63 -8.60
CA ARG A 549 -2.79 -0.45 -7.68
C ARG A 549 -2.42 -1.72 -6.92
N GLY A 550 -3.25 -2.76 -7.00
CA GLY A 550 -3.03 -4.03 -6.31
C GLY A 550 -3.37 -4.01 -4.82
N VAL A 551 -4.06 -2.96 -4.36
CA VAL A 551 -4.67 -2.92 -3.02
C VAL A 551 -5.83 -3.90 -2.94
N THR A 552 -6.05 -4.51 -1.78
CA THR A 552 -7.15 -5.48 -1.61
C THR A 552 -8.25 -5.00 -0.67
N MET A 553 -8.01 -3.91 0.05
CA MET A 553 -9.07 -3.15 0.71
C MET A 553 -9.62 -2.12 -0.29
N TRP A 554 -10.87 -2.30 -0.69
CA TRP A 554 -11.57 -1.41 -1.62
C TRP A 554 -12.61 -0.62 -0.85
N GLU A 555 -12.32 0.65 -0.60
CA GLU A 555 -13.14 1.57 0.16
C GLU A 555 -13.96 2.45 -0.79
N LEU A 556 -15.26 2.55 -0.50
CA LEU A 556 -16.21 3.36 -1.21
C LEU A 556 -16.63 4.52 -0.30
N TYR A 557 -16.14 5.72 -0.60
CA TYR A 557 -16.62 6.97 0.00
C TYR A 557 -17.67 7.61 -0.91
N VAL A 558 -18.79 6.90 -1.08
CA VAL A 558 -19.83 7.25 -2.04
C VAL A 558 -21.17 7.38 -1.36
N SER A 559 -22.02 8.27 -1.88
CA SER A 559 -23.46 8.25 -1.60
C SER A 559 -24.12 7.52 -2.76
N PRO A 560 -24.63 6.28 -2.60
CA PRO A 560 -25.15 5.44 -3.66
C PRO A 560 -26.08 6.09 -4.69
N ASP A 561 -26.93 7.01 -4.25
CA ASP A 561 -27.92 7.69 -5.07
C ASP A 561 -27.35 8.83 -5.94
N LEU A 562 -26.09 9.23 -5.70
CA LEU A 562 -25.37 10.20 -6.54
C LEU A 562 -24.68 9.57 -7.75
N LEU A 563 -24.56 8.25 -7.76
CA LEU A 563 -23.89 7.52 -8.83
C LEU A 563 -24.90 7.18 -9.92
N THR A 564 -24.51 7.44 -11.16
CA THR A 564 -25.28 6.97 -12.32
C THR A 564 -25.15 5.45 -12.47
N GLU A 565 -26.07 4.83 -13.21
CA GLU A 565 -26.01 3.39 -13.53
C GLU A 565 -24.67 2.99 -14.18
N ASN A 566 -24.12 3.84 -15.05
CA ASN A 566 -22.84 3.57 -15.70
C ASN A 566 -21.64 3.67 -14.74
N GLU A 567 -21.69 4.56 -13.75
CA GLU A 567 -20.65 4.67 -12.72
C GLU A 567 -20.69 3.47 -11.77
N TRP A 568 -21.89 3.02 -11.39
CA TRP A 568 -22.04 1.78 -10.65
C TRP A 568 -21.56 0.56 -11.44
N ASN A 569 -21.86 0.49 -12.75
CA ASN A 569 -21.31 -0.54 -13.63
C ASN A 569 -19.77 -0.50 -13.69
N ALA A 570 -19.17 0.70 -13.72
CA ALA A 570 -17.72 0.84 -13.65
C ALA A 570 -17.14 0.27 -12.35
N ILE A 571 -17.74 0.58 -11.19
CA ILE A 571 -17.35 -0.02 -9.90
C ILE A 571 -17.47 -1.54 -9.96
N ALA A 572 -18.63 -2.04 -10.39
CA ALA A 572 -18.92 -3.47 -10.36
C ALA A 572 -18.02 -4.31 -11.26
N GLN A 573 -17.81 -3.89 -12.50
CA GLN A 573 -16.94 -4.62 -13.43
C GLN A 573 -15.48 -4.55 -13.00
N SER A 574 -15.02 -3.40 -12.50
CA SER A 574 -13.62 -3.26 -12.02
C SER A 574 -13.34 -4.16 -10.82
N ILE A 575 -14.27 -4.24 -9.87
CA ILE A 575 -14.15 -5.11 -8.70
C ILE A 575 -14.23 -6.59 -9.09
N LYS A 576 -15.12 -6.96 -10.03
CA LYS A 576 -15.20 -8.34 -10.55
C LYS A 576 -13.91 -8.73 -11.27
N TRP A 577 -13.35 -7.85 -12.10
CA TRP A 577 -12.05 -8.04 -12.75
C TRP A 577 -10.93 -8.21 -11.71
N ALA A 578 -10.90 -7.36 -10.68
CA ALA A 578 -9.88 -7.43 -9.63
C ALA A 578 -10.00 -8.74 -8.82
N LYS A 579 -11.22 -9.18 -8.48
CA LYS A 579 -11.45 -10.48 -7.83
C LYS A 579 -11.04 -11.65 -8.71
N ALA A 580 -11.32 -11.61 -10.01
CA ALA A 580 -10.91 -12.64 -10.96
C ALA A 580 -9.38 -12.74 -11.12
N ASN A 581 -8.67 -11.61 -10.93
CA ASN A 581 -7.22 -11.53 -11.03
C ASN A 581 -6.50 -11.49 -9.67
N PHE A 582 -7.21 -11.75 -8.56
CA PHE A 582 -6.69 -11.62 -7.20
C PHE A 582 -5.33 -12.30 -6.94
N PRO A 583 -5.08 -13.55 -7.42
CA PRO A 583 -3.78 -14.20 -7.23
C PRO A 583 -2.60 -13.45 -7.85
N VAL A 584 -2.85 -12.68 -8.92
CA VAL A 584 -1.83 -11.88 -9.63
C VAL A 584 -1.74 -10.47 -9.07
N ILE A 585 -2.87 -9.76 -8.91
CA ILE A 585 -2.87 -8.34 -8.51
C ILE A 585 -2.36 -8.10 -7.07
N THR A 586 -2.18 -9.15 -6.28
CA THR A 586 -1.55 -9.06 -4.96
C THR A 586 -0.02 -9.09 -5.02
N LYS A 587 0.56 -9.50 -6.15
CA LYS A 587 2.00 -9.58 -6.41
C LYS A 587 2.47 -8.35 -7.19
N THR A 588 2.32 -7.19 -6.55
CA THR A 588 2.44 -5.87 -7.21
C THR A 588 3.76 -5.18 -6.93
N LYS A 589 4.31 -4.54 -7.97
CA LYS A 589 5.43 -3.60 -7.87
C LYS A 589 5.14 -2.35 -8.71
N MET A 590 5.53 -1.19 -8.19
CA MET A 590 5.49 0.05 -8.97
C MET A 590 6.69 0.12 -9.92
N ILE A 591 6.50 0.66 -11.12
CA ILE A 591 7.53 0.73 -12.18
C ILE A 591 7.53 2.09 -12.89
N LEU A 592 8.62 2.35 -13.63
CA LEU A 592 8.83 3.53 -14.48
C LEU A 592 8.97 4.86 -13.70
N GLY A 593 8.50 5.98 -14.27
CA GLY A 593 8.91 7.33 -13.88
C GLY A 593 8.11 7.97 -12.74
N ASN A 594 8.49 9.21 -12.41
CA ASN A 594 7.88 10.02 -11.36
C ASN A 594 6.63 10.77 -11.89
N PRO A 595 5.43 10.54 -11.31
CA PRO A 595 4.20 11.20 -11.73
C PRO A 595 4.28 12.73 -11.74
N LEU A 596 4.93 13.34 -10.73
CA LEU A 596 5.06 14.81 -10.60
C LEU A 596 6.03 15.42 -11.61
N LYS A 597 6.89 14.61 -12.23
CA LYS A 597 7.75 15.04 -13.34
C LYS A 597 7.08 14.88 -14.71
N ARG A 598 5.77 14.58 -14.75
CA ARG A 598 5.01 14.35 -15.98
C ARG A 598 5.55 13.15 -16.78
N GLU A 599 6.19 12.20 -16.09
CA GLU A 599 6.73 10.96 -16.66
C GLU A 599 5.65 9.87 -16.66
N ALA A 600 5.71 8.96 -17.63
CA ALA A 600 4.86 7.78 -17.62
C ALA A 600 5.27 6.84 -16.48
N TYR A 601 4.29 6.26 -15.81
CA TYR A 601 4.49 5.40 -14.65
C TYR A 601 3.48 4.25 -14.63
N GLY A 602 3.65 3.29 -13.73
CA GLY A 602 2.65 2.24 -13.57
C GLY A 602 2.94 1.21 -12.51
N TYR A 603 2.20 0.12 -12.59
CA TYR A 603 2.26 -1.04 -11.71
C TYR A 603 2.38 -2.30 -12.56
N VAL A 604 3.21 -3.23 -12.11
CA VAL A 604 3.29 -4.60 -12.64
C VAL A 604 2.80 -5.58 -11.59
N HIS A 605 1.99 -6.53 -12.03
CA HIS A 605 1.52 -7.67 -11.26
C HIS A 605 2.01 -8.92 -11.97
N SER A 606 2.77 -9.79 -11.30
CA SER A 606 3.43 -10.91 -12.00
C SER A 606 3.39 -12.21 -11.21
N THR A 607 2.92 -13.26 -11.87
CA THR A 607 3.11 -14.67 -11.50
C THR A 607 3.62 -15.45 -12.72
N LYS A 608 3.95 -16.73 -12.55
CA LYS A 608 4.39 -17.59 -13.67
C LYS A 608 3.32 -17.73 -14.75
N GLU A 609 2.06 -17.60 -14.38
CA GLU A 609 0.90 -17.84 -15.25
C GLU A 609 0.49 -16.60 -16.05
N LYS A 610 0.71 -15.39 -15.51
CA LYS A 610 0.20 -14.15 -16.08
C LYS A 610 0.94 -12.93 -15.55
N ILE A 611 1.12 -11.93 -16.43
CA ILE A 611 1.59 -10.59 -16.08
C ILE A 611 0.49 -9.60 -16.42
N ILE A 612 0.24 -8.64 -15.52
CA ILE A 612 -0.67 -7.51 -15.75
C ILE A 612 0.11 -6.22 -15.54
N LEU A 613 0.03 -5.30 -16.49
CA LEU A 613 0.60 -3.96 -16.40
C LEU A 613 -0.55 -2.95 -16.33
N LEU A 614 -0.58 -2.12 -15.29
CA LEU A 614 -1.38 -0.90 -15.24
C LEU A 614 -0.46 0.28 -15.48
N LEU A 615 -0.63 0.98 -16.59
CA LEU A 615 0.25 2.06 -17.03
C LEU A 615 -0.53 3.36 -17.14
N ARG A 616 0.12 4.47 -16.80
CA ARG A 616 -0.47 5.81 -16.90
C ARG A 616 0.50 6.81 -17.50
N ASN A 617 0.02 7.57 -18.47
CA ASN A 617 0.63 8.83 -18.86
C ASN A 617 -0.12 9.97 -18.18
N PRO A 618 0.46 10.71 -17.22
CA PRO A 618 -0.24 11.77 -16.52
C PRO A 618 -0.25 13.11 -17.27
N PHE A 619 0.28 13.17 -18.50
CA PHE A 619 0.49 14.43 -19.22
C PHE A 619 -0.16 14.44 -20.61
N VAL A 620 -0.31 15.65 -21.16
CA VAL A 620 -1.01 15.89 -22.44
C VAL A 620 -0.19 15.50 -23.67
N GLU A 621 1.10 15.22 -23.52
CA GLU A 621 1.96 14.75 -24.61
C GLU A 621 2.13 13.23 -24.52
N SER A 622 2.14 12.55 -25.67
CA SER A 622 2.37 11.10 -25.74
C SER A 622 3.74 10.73 -25.16
N LYS A 623 3.83 9.56 -24.53
CA LYS A 623 5.06 9.04 -23.93
C LYS A 623 5.41 7.68 -24.50
N GLU A 624 6.65 7.54 -24.98
CA GLU A 624 7.22 6.24 -25.31
C GLU A 624 7.82 5.61 -24.06
N ILE A 625 7.53 4.34 -23.85
CA ILE A 625 8.07 3.56 -22.73
C ILE A 625 8.60 2.23 -23.23
N GLU A 626 9.57 1.70 -22.48
CA GLU A 626 10.19 0.41 -22.74
C GLU A 626 10.27 -0.37 -21.43
N ILE A 627 9.68 -1.58 -21.41
CA ILE A 627 9.68 -2.46 -20.24
C ILE A 627 10.42 -3.73 -20.64
N LYS A 628 11.52 -4.04 -19.94
CA LYS A 628 12.26 -5.27 -20.14
C LYS A 628 11.58 -6.41 -19.38
N LEU A 629 11.29 -7.51 -20.06
CA LEU A 629 10.72 -8.70 -19.44
C LEU A 629 11.81 -9.51 -18.74
N ASP A 630 12.14 -9.15 -17.51
CA ASP A 630 13.08 -9.90 -16.69
C ASP A 630 12.61 -10.01 -15.23
N GLU A 631 13.45 -10.59 -14.37
CA GLU A 631 13.13 -10.83 -12.95
C GLU A 631 12.82 -9.54 -12.17
N SER A 632 13.17 -8.34 -12.70
CA SER A 632 12.83 -7.07 -12.05
C SER A 632 11.32 -6.80 -11.98
N LEU A 633 10.54 -7.45 -12.86
CA LEU A 633 9.08 -7.36 -12.88
C LEU A 633 8.38 -8.30 -11.89
N GLY A 634 9.12 -9.21 -11.26
CA GLY A 634 8.58 -10.22 -10.36
C GLY A 634 8.72 -11.64 -10.92
N GLU A 635 7.79 -12.51 -10.53
CA GLU A 635 7.84 -13.92 -10.93
C GLU A 635 7.35 -14.09 -12.37
N ILE A 636 8.23 -14.58 -13.26
CA ILE A 636 7.96 -14.81 -14.68
C ILE A 636 8.46 -16.21 -15.06
N ASP A 637 7.68 -16.94 -15.86
CA ASP A 637 8.17 -18.16 -16.51
C ASP A 637 9.16 -17.78 -17.64
N LYS A 638 10.45 -18.06 -17.42
CA LYS A 638 11.54 -17.76 -18.36
C LYS A 638 11.42 -18.51 -19.70
N LYS A 639 10.59 -19.55 -19.77
CA LYS A 639 10.38 -20.35 -20.98
C LYS A 639 9.09 -19.99 -21.73
N ALA A 640 8.24 -19.13 -21.16
CA ALA A 640 6.98 -18.79 -21.78
C ALA A 640 7.18 -17.82 -22.96
N GLU A 641 6.54 -18.14 -24.08
CA GLU A 641 6.26 -17.18 -25.16
C GLU A 641 4.95 -16.46 -24.80
N LEU A 642 4.97 -15.13 -24.74
CA LEU A 642 3.83 -14.34 -24.26
C LEU A 642 3.11 -13.61 -25.39
N ALA A 643 1.78 -13.67 -25.36
CA ALA A 643 0.87 -12.82 -26.13
C ALA A 643 0.42 -11.63 -25.28
N THR A 644 0.41 -10.43 -25.86
CA THR A 644 0.14 -9.17 -25.16
C THR A 644 -1.19 -8.58 -25.59
N TYR A 645 -2.08 -8.27 -24.65
CA TYR A 645 -3.40 -7.70 -24.89
C TYR A 645 -3.60 -6.41 -24.11
N THR A 646 -4.04 -5.35 -24.78
CA THR A 646 -4.68 -4.24 -24.08
C THR A 646 -6.09 -4.69 -23.70
N ILE A 647 -6.45 -4.56 -22.43
CA ILE A 647 -7.79 -4.83 -21.91
C ILE A 647 -8.52 -3.58 -21.41
N TYR A 648 -7.80 -2.47 -21.23
CA TYR A 648 -8.34 -1.17 -20.87
C TYR A 648 -7.51 -0.07 -21.55
N PRO A 649 -8.12 0.99 -22.12
CA PRO A 649 -9.55 1.32 -22.09
C PRO A 649 -10.37 0.71 -23.24
N TYR A 650 -9.71 -0.04 -24.12
CA TYR A 650 -10.28 -0.77 -25.26
C TYR A 650 -9.61 -2.14 -25.36
N LEU A 651 -10.19 -3.06 -26.13
CA LEU A 651 -9.56 -4.36 -26.39
C LEU A 651 -8.67 -4.29 -27.63
N SER A 652 -7.43 -4.76 -27.51
CA SER A 652 -6.48 -4.86 -28.61
C SER A 652 -5.53 -6.04 -28.41
N TYR A 653 -5.10 -6.68 -29.50
CA TYR A 653 -4.03 -7.66 -29.49
C TYR A 653 -2.75 -7.02 -30.02
N ASP A 654 -1.78 -6.77 -29.15
CA ASP A 654 -0.69 -5.83 -29.43
C ASP A 654 0.61 -6.51 -29.88
N ALA A 655 0.93 -7.68 -29.33
CA ALA A 655 2.16 -8.42 -29.66
C ALA A 655 1.99 -9.94 -29.49
N ASP A 656 2.67 -10.72 -30.33
CA ASP A 656 2.76 -12.19 -30.21
C ASP A 656 4.22 -12.62 -30.00
N LYS A 657 4.44 -13.74 -29.30
CA LYS A 657 5.76 -14.36 -29.06
C LYS A 657 6.81 -13.46 -28.41
N LEU A 658 6.41 -12.67 -27.42
CA LEU A 658 7.36 -11.90 -26.60
C LEU A 658 8.05 -12.84 -25.60
N ASN A 659 9.38 -12.86 -25.58
CA ASN A 659 10.19 -13.77 -24.78
C ASN A 659 10.81 -13.09 -23.55
N PHE A 660 11.17 -13.89 -22.56
CA PHE A 660 12.00 -13.43 -21.45
C PHE A 660 13.31 -12.81 -21.96
N GLY A 661 13.68 -11.65 -21.41
CA GLY A 661 14.83 -10.84 -21.81
C GLY A 661 14.52 -9.81 -22.90
N GLU A 662 13.42 -9.95 -23.64
CA GLU A 662 13.00 -8.98 -24.65
C GLU A 662 12.36 -7.73 -24.02
N LYS A 663 12.13 -6.72 -24.87
CA LYS A 663 11.61 -5.43 -24.45
C LYS A 663 10.25 -5.17 -25.07
N LEU A 664 9.24 -4.93 -24.23
CA LEU A 664 7.94 -4.44 -24.63
C LEU A 664 8.01 -2.92 -24.83
N LYS A 665 7.81 -2.48 -26.07
CA LYS A 665 7.77 -1.05 -26.44
C LYS A 665 6.32 -0.61 -26.60
N LEU A 666 5.95 0.49 -25.95
CA LEU A 666 4.59 1.02 -25.97
C LEU A 666 4.62 2.54 -26.11
N THR A 667 3.59 3.09 -26.74
CA THR A 667 3.31 4.53 -26.74
C THR A 667 2.02 4.75 -25.95
N LEU A 668 2.12 5.46 -24.83
CA LEU A 668 0.96 5.88 -24.04
C LEU A 668 0.45 7.22 -24.55
N GLN A 669 -0.84 7.26 -24.87
CA GLN A 669 -1.53 8.46 -25.33
C GLN A 669 -1.71 9.48 -24.20
N PRO A 670 -2.03 10.74 -24.52
CA PRO A 670 -2.26 11.78 -23.52
C PRO A 670 -3.31 11.38 -22.46
N TYR A 671 -2.95 11.51 -21.19
CA TYR A 671 -3.79 11.11 -20.04
C TYR A 671 -4.25 9.64 -20.06
N GLU A 672 -3.64 8.78 -20.89
CA GLU A 672 -4.08 7.39 -21.04
C GLU A 672 -3.77 6.58 -19.79
N ILE A 673 -4.77 5.85 -19.32
CA ILE A 673 -4.62 4.72 -18.42
C ILE A 673 -4.80 3.47 -19.26
N LYS A 674 -3.83 2.56 -19.19
CA LYS A 674 -3.78 1.37 -20.03
C LYS A 674 -3.54 0.15 -19.16
N VAL A 675 -4.44 -0.83 -19.24
CA VAL A 675 -4.23 -2.14 -18.61
C VAL A 675 -3.88 -3.14 -19.70
N ILE A 676 -2.74 -3.81 -19.53
CA ILE A 676 -2.20 -4.77 -20.49
C ILE A 676 -2.03 -6.12 -19.78
N GLU A 677 -2.48 -7.20 -20.39
CA GLU A 677 -2.25 -8.56 -19.94
C GLU A 677 -1.26 -9.27 -20.86
N LEU A 678 -0.25 -9.90 -20.27
CA LEU A 678 0.64 -10.83 -20.97
C LEU A 678 0.29 -12.23 -20.48
N VAL A 679 -0.09 -13.09 -21.41
CA VAL A 679 -0.48 -14.49 -21.14
C VAL A 679 0.32 -15.43 -22.03
N PRO A 680 0.58 -16.67 -21.60
CA PRO A 680 1.21 -17.67 -22.45
C PRO A 680 0.49 -17.81 -23.79
N ILE A 681 1.24 -17.89 -24.89
CA ILE A 681 0.71 -17.88 -26.27
C ILE A 681 -0.32 -18.99 -26.53
N HIS A 682 -0.21 -20.12 -25.84
CA HIS A 682 -1.18 -21.23 -25.96
C HIS A 682 -2.56 -20.88 -25.36
N ASN A 683 -2.64 -19.85 -24.51
CA ASN A 683 -3.87 -19.30 -23.95
C ASN A 683 -4.41 -18.10 -24.75
N LYS A 684 -3.85 -17.81 -25.94
CA LYS A 684 -4.28 -16.69 -26.76
C LYS A 684 -5.73 -16.78 -27.20
N ILE A 685 -6.40 -15.64 -27.31
CA ILE A 685 -7.79 -15.56 -27.76
C ILE A 685 -7.83 -15.88 -29.26
N LYS A 686 -8.59 -16.92 -29.62
CA LYS A 686 -8.75 -17.32 -31.03
C LYS A 686 -9.61 -16.31 -31.79
N GLY A 687 -9.22 -15.99 -33.02
CA GLY A 687 -9.98 -15.13 -33.94
C GLY A 687 -9.63 -13.64 -33.89
N VAL A 688 -8.86 -13.20 -32.89
CA VAL A 688 -8.33 -11.84 -32.80
C VAL A 688 -7.05 -11.73 -33.63
N GLU A 689 -6.95 -10.66 -34.44
CA GLU A 689 -5.80 -10.41 -35.31
C GLU A 689 -4.82 -9.41 -34.68
N LEU A 690 -3.53 -9.72 -34.77
CA LEU A 690 -2.46 -8.86 -34.25
C LEU A 690 -2.55 -7.43 -34.81
N GLY A 691 -2.42 -6.44 -33.94
CA GLY A 691 -2.43 -5.01 -34.25
C GLY A 691 -3.81 -4.38 -34.45
N ASN A 692 -4.91 -5.09 -34.15
CA ASN A 692 -6.27 -4.56 -34.33
C ASN A 692 -7.01 -4.43 -33.00
N ARG A 693 -7.80 -3.35 -32.88
CA ARG A 693 -8.82 -3.23 -31.82
C ARG A 693 -10.01 -4.13 -32.12
N TYR A 694 -10.67 -4.59 -31.08
CA TYR A 694 -11.87 -5.41 -31.22
C TYR A 694 -12.90 -5.15 -30.12
N SER A 695 -14.12 -5.62 -30.31
CA SER A 695 -15.15 -5.67 -29.28
C SER A 695 -15.86 -7.00 -29.29
N ILE A 696 -16.31 -7.43 -28.10
CA ILE A 696 -17.09 -8.64 -27.92
C ILE A 696 -18.54 -8.22 -27.65
N SER A 697 -19.48 -8.76 -28.43
CA SER A 697 -20.91 -8.55 -28.23
C SER A 697 -21.64 -9.88 -28.42
N GLY A 698 -22.03 -10.51 -27.32
CA GLY A 698 -22.53 -11.89 -27.33
C GLY A 698 -21.51 -12.83 -27.96
N ASP A 699 -21.93 -13.53 -29.02
CA ASP A 699 -21.06 -14.44 -29.78
C ASP A 699 -20.36 -13.76 -30.97
N SER A 700 -20.36 -12.43 -31.05
CA SER A 700 -19.76 -11.68 -32.17
C SER A 700 -18.49 -10.96 -31.73
N LEU A 701 -17.44 -11.11 -32.54
CA LEU A 701 -16.19 -10.36 -32.49
C LEU A 701 -16.21 -9.32 -33.61
N VAL A 702 -16.29 -8.04 -33.25
CA VAL A 702 -16.18 -6.94 -34.22
C VAL A 702 -14.75 -6.43 -34.20
N ILE A 703 -14.09 -6.39 -35.36
CA ILE A 703 -12.71 -5.92 -35.51
C ILE A 703 -12.75 -4.51 -36.12
N TYR A 704 -12.02 -3.57 -35.54
CA TYR A 704 -11.96 -2.19 -36.01
C TYR A 704 -10.65 -1.90 -36.73
N ASN A 705 -10.73 -1.05 -37.75
CA ASN A 705 -9.56 -0.55 -38.44
C ASN A 705 -9.00 0.67 -37.67
N ASP A 706 -7.94 0.45 -36.89
CA ASP A 706 -7.21 1.51 -36.19
C ASP A 706 -6.07 2.05 -37.06
N THR A 707 -6.40 2.66 -38.22
CA THR A 707 -5.40 3.26 -39.12
C THR A 707 -4.82 4.57 -38.60
N LYS A 708 -3.64 4.92 -39.12
CA LYS A 708 -2.90 6.17 -38.83
C LYS A 708 -3.80 7.41 -38.91
N GLU A 709 -3.62 8.27 -37.92
CA GLU A 709 -4.43 9.46 -37.66
C GLU A 709 -4.51 10.44 -38.84
N GLN A 710 -5.67 11.05 -39.03
CA GLN A 710 -5.80 12.20 -39.91
C GLN A 710 -5.10 13.41 -39.26
N LYS A 711 -4.10 13.95 -39.96
CA LYS A 711 -3.42 15.20 -39.57
C LYS A 711 -4.41 16.35 -39.60
N VAL A 712 -4.47 17.13 -38.52
CA VAL A 712 -5.18 18.41 -38.48
C VAL A 712 -4.38 19.43 -39.28
N VAL A 713 -5.01 20.12 -40.23
CA VAL A 713 -4.37 21.17 -41.03
C VAL A 713 -4.80 22.54 -40.50
N ILE A 714 -3.84 23.28 -39.97
CA ILE A 714 -4.02 24.67 -39.51
C ILE A 714 -3.88 25.60 -40.71
N LYS A 715 -4.77 26.59 -40.84
CA LYS A 715 -4.71 27.64 -41.87
C LYS A 715 -4.84 29.00 -41.19
N ASN A 716 -4.30 30.05 -41.82
CA ASN A 716 -4.49 31.45 -41.41
C ASN A 716 -4.13 31.71 -39.93
N GLU A 717 -2.99 31.22 -39.47
CA GLU A 717 -2.48 31.48 -38.13
C GLU A 717 -1.95 32.92 -38.03
N VAL A 718 -2.53 33.70 -37.12
CA VAL A 718 -2.04 35.00 -36.69
C VAL A 718 -1.26 34.79 -35.39
N LYS A 719 0.06 35.03 -35.44
CA LYS A 719 0.93 34.90 -34.27
C LYS A 719 0.43 35.76 -33.10
N PRO A 720 0.64 35.34 -31.84
CA PRO A 720 0.22 36.10 -30.69
C PRO A 720 0.77 37.52 -30.73
N ASN A 721 -0.10 38.51 -30.68
CA ASN A 721 0.26 39.92 -30.54
C ASN A 721 0.21 40.27 -29.05
N GLN A 722 1.37 40.53 -28.46
CA GLN A 722 1.50 40.90 -27.06
C GLN A 722 1.58 42.42 -26.95
N GLN A 723 0.53 43.04 -26.41
CA GLN A 723 0.46 44.48 -26.11
C GLN A 723 0.27 44.64 -24.60
N GLU A 724 1.33 45.04 -23.90
CA GLU A 724 1.33 45.12 -22.43
C GLU A 724 0.66 43.89 -21.76
N LYS A 725 -0.35 44.16 -20.93
CA LYS A 725 -1.18 43.26 -20.13
C LYS A 725 -2.15 42.38 -20.94
N LEU A 726 -2.09 42.45 -22.26
CA LEU A 726 -3.03 41.85 -23.20
C LEU A 726 -2.30 41.00 -24.24
N LEU A 727 -2.69 39.74 -24.36
CA LEU A 727 -2.26 38.82 -25.41
C LEU A 727 -3.45 38.43 -26.26
N THR A 728 -3.39 38.64 -27.57
CA THR A 728 -4.42 38.21 -28.52
C THR A 728 -3.83 37.36 -29.62
N GLY A 729 -4.63 36.44 -30.16
CA GLY A 729 -4.25 35.65 -31.33
C GLY A 729 -5.47 35.05 -32.02
N GLU A 730 -5.25 34.56 -33.23
CA GLU A 730 -6.32 34.00 -34.07
C GLU A 730 -5.77 32.88 -34.95
N PHE A 731 -6.52 31.81 -35.13
CA PHE A 731 -6.19 30.75 -36.09
C PHE A 731 -7.45 30.04 -36.58
N PHE A 732 -7.33 29.37 -37.73
CA PHE A 732 -8.40 28.57 -38.31
C PHE A 732 -7.94 27.12 -38.50
N PHE A 733 -8.85 26.17 -38.30
CA PHE A 733 -8.62 24.78 -38.68
C PHE A 733 -9.92 24.09 -39.12
N GLU A 734 -9.72 22.98 -39.83
CA GLU A 734 -10.80 22.15 -40.36
C GLU A 734 -10.61 20.69 -39.94
N LEU A 735 -11.71 20.04 -39.56
CA LEU A 735 -11.78 18.66 -39.11
C LEU A 735 -12.47 17.78 -40.14
N GLY A 736 -12.04 16.52 -40.23
CA GLY A 736 -12.70 15.52 -41.06
C GLY A 736 -14.08 15.11 -40.52
N LYS A 737 -14.87 14.44 -41.35
CA LYS A 737 -16.28 14.11 -41.06
C LYS A 737 -16.45 13.02 -40.00
N GLU A 738 -15.40 12.26 -39.73
CA GLU A 738 -15.34 11.17 -38.75
C GLU A 738 -15.16 11.64 -37.28
N ASN A 739 -14.93 12.93 -37.07
CA ASN A 739 -14.86 13.53 -35.73
C ASN A 739 -16.29 13.73 -35.17
N LEU A 740 -16.55 13.22 -33.96
CA LEU A 740 -17.87 13.25 -33.34
C LEU A 740 -18.00 14.39 -32.33
N GLN A 741 -17.07 14.45 -31.39
CA GLN A 741 -16.95 15.50 -30.38
C GLN A 741 -15.54 16.06 -30.45
N SER A 742 -15.40 17.37 -30.33
CA SER A 742 -14.09 18.01 -30.35
C SER A 742 -14.05 19.18 -29.38
N THR A 743 -12.96 19.28 -28.64
CA THR A 743 -12.71 20.33 -27.66
C THR A 743 -11.40 21.01 -28.03
N ILE A 744 -11.45 22.33 -28.19
CA ILE A 744 -10.24 23.15 -28.28
C ILE A 744 -9.85 23.55 -26.85
N ALA A 745 -8.56 23.42 -26.56
CA ALA A 745 -8.01 23.79 -25.27
C ALA A 745 -6.69 24.51 -25.47
N PHE A 746 -6.33 25.38 -24.53
CA PHE A 746 -4.96 25.84 -24.38
C PHE A 746 -4.48 25.71 -22.95
N LEU A 747 -3.20 25.36 -22.82
CA LEU A 747 -2.47 25.29 -21.57
C LEU A 747 -1.57 26.51 -21.50
N PHE A 748 -1.82 27.37 -20.53
CA PHE A 748 -0.97 28.50 -20.17
C PHE A 748 -0.18 28.18 -18.91
N GLU A 749 1.15 28.14 -19.01
CA GLU A 749 2.07 27.85 -17.91
C GLU A 749 2.99 29.05 -17.66
N PRO A 750 2.69 29.89 -16.65
CA PRO A 750 3.56 30.97 -16.23
C PRO A 750 4.95 30.47 -15.80
N GLU A 751 6.00 31.27 -16.04
CA GLU A 751 7.36 30.95 -15.55
C GLU A 751 7.44 30.90 -14.01
N VAL A 752 6.54 31.62 -13.33
CA VAL A 752 6.44 31.68 -11.87
C VAL A 752 4.99 31.53 -11.42
N LYS A 753 4.79 30.87 -10.28
CA LYS A 753 3.48 30.67 -9.65
C LYS A 753 2.78 32.02 -9.44
N LEU A 754 1.60 32.20 -10.03
CA LEU A 754 0.84 33.45 -9.94
C LEU A 754 0.04 33.56 -8.64
N LYS A 755 0.14 34.71 -7.99
CA LYS A 755 -0.73 35.08 -6.86
C LYS A 755 -2.15 35.42 -7.35
N GLN A 756 -3.14 35.33 -6.46
CA GLN A 756 -4.55 35.48 -6.80
C GLN A 756 -4.89 36.80 -7.52
N GLU A 757 -4.27 37.91 -7.13
CA GLU A 757 -4.46 39.24 -7.73
C GLU A 757 -3.93 39.40 -9.17
N VAL A 758 -3.12 38.44 -9.64
CA VAL A 758 -2.44 38.47 -10.94
C VAL A 758 -3.00 37.41 -11.90
N LYS A 759 -4.02 36.65 -11.48
CA LYS A 759 -4.63 35.60 -12.29
C LYS A 759 -5.19 36.19 -13.60
N PRO A 760 -4.82 35.66 -14.78
CA PRO A 760 -5.34 36.17 -16.04
C PRO A 760 -6.83 35.90 -16.20
N ASN A 761 -7.50 36.80 -16.90
CA ASN A 761 -8.82 36.60 -17.47
C ASN A 761 -8.68 36.06 -18.89
N PHE A 762 -9.49 35.07 -19.26
CA PHE A 762 -9.42 34.39 -20.55
C PHE A 762 -10.74 34.56 -21.30
N LYS A 763 -10.66 35.00 -22.55
CA LYS A 763 -11.81 35.07 -23.47
C LYS A 763 -11.51 34.29 -24.74
N MET A 764 -12.53 33.64 -25.29
CA MET A 764 -12.47 32.93 -26.57
C MET A 764 -13.64 33.36 -27.45
N ILE A 765 -13.35 33.60 -28.72
CA ILE A 765 -14.34 33.88 -29.77
C ILE A 765 -14.27 32.74 -30.77
N ILE A 766 -15.39 32.07 -31.00
CA ILE A 766 -15.47 30.95 -31.94
C ILE A 766 -16.49 31.29 -33.01
N ASN A 767 -16.05 31.32 -34.26
CA ASN A 767 -16.89 31.65 -35.42
C ASN A 767 -17.66 32.98 -35.25
N GLY A 768 -17.05 33.96 -34.57
CA GLY A 768 -17.62 35.28 -34.31
C GLY A 768 -18.52 35.37 -33.06
N ALA A 769 -18.74 34.27 -32.34
CA ALA A 769 -19.49 34.27 -31.08
C ALA A 769 -18.55 34.30 -29.87
N ASP A 770 -18.85 35.16 -28.88
CA ASP A 770 -18.16 35.17 -27.59
C ASP A 770 -18.53 33.92 -26.78
N ILE A 771 -17.52 33.19 -26.34
CA ILE A 771 -17.66 31.97 -25.54
C ILE A 771 -17.00 32.20 -24.18
N THR A 772 -17.69 31.83 -23.11
CA THR A 772 -17.09 31.71 -21.77
C THR A 772 -16.43 30.35 -21.67
N PRO A 773 -15.08 30.24 -21.74
CA PRO A 773 -14.41 28.96 -21.65
C PRO A 773 -14.45 28.43 -20.22
N THR A 774 -14.29 27.12 -20.06
CA THR A 774 -13.98 26.54 -18.76
C THR A 774 -12.49 26.76 -18.47
N VAL A 775 -12.18 27.14 -17.23
CA VAL A 775 -10.81 27.35 -16.77
C VAL A 775 -10.53 26.43 -15.60
N GLU A 776 -9.63 25.48 -15.82
CA GLU A 776 -9.08 24.62 -14.78
C GLU A 776 -7.65 25.07 -14.46
N GLN A 777 -7.30 25.12 -13.18
CA GLN A 777 -5.97 25.52 -12.75
C GLN A 777 -5.55 24.75 -11.52
N GLU A 778 -4.28 24.86 -11.17
CA GLU A 778 -3.80 24.45 -9.86
C GLU A 778 -2.84 25.51 -9.31
N ASN A 779 -3.30 26.19 -8.26
CA ASN A 779 -2.54 27.19 -7.50
C ASN A 779 -1.79 28.25 -8.34
N GLY A 780 -2.32 28.63 -9.51
CA GLY A 780 -1.70 29.61 -10.40
C GLY A 780 -0.38 29.17 -11.05
N LYS A 781 -0.04 27.87 -11.00
CA LYS A 781 1.13 27.29 -11.70
C LYS A 781 0.88 27.03 -13.18
N TRP A 782 -0.37 26.73 -13.52
CA TRP A 782 -0.81 26.49 -14.89
C TRP A 782 -2.31 26.72 -14.99
N PHE A 783 -2.79 26.97 -16.21
CA PHE A 783 -4.19 27.22 -16.53
C PHE A 783 -4.55 26.46 -17.81
N TRP A 784 -5.45 25.49 -17.69
CA TRP A 784 -6.16 24.91 -18.82
C TRP A 784 -7.40 25.73 -19.11
N VAL A 785 -7.55 26.18 -20.35
CA VAL A 785 -8.71 26.94 -20.81
C VAL A 785 -9.28 26.23 -22.02
N TYR A 786 -10.54 25.82 -21.96
CA TYR A 786 -11.09 24.94 -22.98
C TYR A 786 -12.59 25.14 -23.21
N THR A 787 -13.03 24.74 -24.40
CA THR A 787 -14.44 24.74 -24.78
C THR A 787 -14.72 23.75 -25.91
N ALA A 788 -15.95 23.25 -25.96
CA ALA A 788 -16.40 22.38 -27.04
C ALA A 788 -16.52 23.17 -28.35
N LEU A 789 -16.23 22.51 -29.48
CA LEU A 789 -16.33 23.11 -30.80
C LEU A 789 -17.74 22.90 -31.40
N PRO A 790 -18.31 23.93 -32.06
CA PRO A 790 -19.66 23.86 -32.63
C PRO A 790 -19.74 23.03 -33.93
N GLY A 791 -18.62 22.72 -34.58
CA GLY A 791 -18.60 21.96 -35.83
C GLY A 791 -17.20 21.67 -36.34
N ASN A 792 -17.07 21.32 -37.63
CA ASN A 792 -15.81 20.89 -38.23
C ASN A 792 -14.95 22.03 -38.77
N GLN A 793 -15.52 23.21 -39.01
CA GLN A 793 -14.78 24.40 -39.45
C GLN A 793 -14.85 25.43 -38.35
N ASN A 794 -13.70 25.82 -37.81
CA ASN A 794 -13.63 26.72 -36.66
C ASN A 794 -12.57 27.79 -36.86
N LYS A 795 -13.01 29.04 -36.78
CA LYS A 795 -12.15 30.21 -36.60
C LYS A 795 -12.12 30.53 -35.10
N ILE A 796 -10.94 30.46 -34.49
CA ILE A 796 -10.72 30.69 -33.07
C ILE A 796 -9.93 31.98 -32.89
N SER A 797 -10.48 32.93 -32.14
CA SER A 797 -9.75 34.09 -31.63
C SER A 797 -9.72 34.01 -30.10
N TYR A 798 -8.62 34.41 -29.47
CA TYR A 798 -8.48 34.37 -28.01
C TYR A 798 -7.86 35.64 -27.46
N GLN A 799 -8.18 35.94 -26.21
CA GLN A 799 -7.64 37.05 -25.44
C GLN A 799 -7.26 36.56 -24.03
N ILE A 800 -6.03 36.87 -23.62
CA ILE A 800 -5.53 36.66 -22.26
C ILE A 800 -5.16 38.01 -21.69
N GLU A 801 -5.82 38.42 -20.61
CA GLU A 801 -5.65 39.72 -19.98
C GLU A 801 -5.23 39.55 -18.52
N SER A 802 -4.19 40.24 -18.06
CA SER A 802 -3.75 40.18 -16.65
C SER A 802 -3.48 41.58 -16.08
N THR A 803 -3.51 41.73 -14.76
CA THR A 803 -3.19 43.01 -14.11
C THR A 803 -1.71 43.39 -14.24
N LYS A 804 -0.84 42.43 -14.56
CA LYS A 804 0.62 42.59 -14.76
C LYS A 804 1.08 41.80 -15.98
N ASN A 805 2.27 42.11 -16.49
CA ASN A 805 2.90 41.30 -17.54
C ASN A 805 3.26 39.92 -16.98
N VAL A 806 2.77 38.87 -17.63
CA VAL A 806 3.04 37.47 -17.24
C VAL A 806 3.80 36.79 -18.36
N LYS A 807 5.00 36.31 -18.04
CA LYS A 807 5.81 35.45 -18.91
C LYS A 807 5.41 34.00 -18.74
N GLY A 808 5.51 33.22 -19.80
CA GLY A 808 5.19 31.80 -19.73
C GLY A 808 5.11 31.15 -21.09
N LYS A 809 4.51 29.97 -21.09
CA LYS A 809 4.31 29.14 -22.27
C LYS A 809 2.81 29.01 -22.54
N LEU A 810 2.42 29.14 -23.80
CA LEU A 810 1.03 28.96 -24.25
C LEU A 810 0.99 27.89 -25.34
N GLU A 811 0.24 26.84 -25.10
CA GLU A 811 0.16 25.69 -26.00
C GLU A 811 -1.28 25.34 -26.29
N PHE A 812 -1.62 25.17 -27.56
CA PHE A 812 -2.97 24.82 -27.98
C PHE A 812 -3.04 23.33 -28.32
N TYR A 813 -4.13 22.71 -27.87
CA TYR A 813 -4.41 21.30 -28.02
C TYR A 813 -5.84 21.09 -28.50
N LEU A 814 -6.02 20.09 -29.35
CA LEU A 814 -7.31 19.67 -29.87
C LEU A 814 -7.60 18.24 -29.42
N PHE A 815 -8.63 18.06 -28.61
CA PHE A 815 -9.11 16.78 -28.11
C PHE A 815 -10.30 16.33 -28.97
N ARG A 816 -10.29 15.09 -29.46
CA ARG A 816 -11.29 14.59 -30.43
C ARG A 816 -11.70 13.16 -30.17
N ASP A 817 -12.95 12.89 -30.48
CA ASP A 817 -13.52 11.55 -30.58
C ASP A 817 -13.64 11.17 -32.05
N VAL A 818 -12.88 10.16 -32.47
CA VAL A 818 -12.83 9.71 -33.86
C VAL A 818 -13.53 8.37 -33.99
N LYS A 819 -14.52 8.29 -34.89
CA LYS A 819 -15.22 7.03 -35.18
C LYS A 819 -14.32 6.08 -35.97
N LEU A 820 -14.12 4.87 -35.44
CA LEU A 820 -13.41 3.79 -36.12
C LEU A 820 -14.33 3.08 -37.11
N GLN A 821 -13.76 2.63 -38.23
CA GLN A 821 -14.47 1.82 -39.21
C GLN A 821 -14.41 0.34 -38.81
N ILE A 822 -15.52 -0.38 -39.00
CA ILE A 822 -15.55 -1.84 -38.83
C ILE A 822 -14.80 -2.46 -40.01
N LYS A 823 -13.77 -3.25 -39.68
CA LYS A 823 -12.98 -4.02 -40.64
C LYS A 823 -13.64 -5.36 -40.94
N ASP A 824 -14.10 -6.06 -39.91
CA ASP A 824 -14.66 -7.41 -40.02
C ASP A 824 -15.55 -7.76 -38.82
N ILE A 825 -16.44 -8.74 -38.97
CA ILE A 825 -17.28 -9.30 -37.91
C ILE A 825 -17.20 -10.83 -37.97
N LYS A 826 -16.68 -11.45 -36.90
CA LYS A 826 -16.48 -12.91 -36.80
C LYS A 826 -17.33 -13.49 -35.67
N LYS A 827 -17.63 -14.79 -35.75
CA LYS A 827 -18.29 -15.52 -34.65
C LYS A 827 -17.25 -16.03 -33.65
N LEU A 828 -17.45 -15.73 -32.36
CA LEU A 828 -16.65 -16.23 -31.24
C LEU A 828 -17.23 -17.56 -30.74
N SER A 829 -16.34 -18.49 -30.39
CA SER A 829 -16.74 -19.81 -29.86
C SER A 829 -17.05 -19.79 -28.36
N LYS A 830 -16.70 -18.73 -27.64
CA LYS A 830 -16.95 -18.57 -26.20
C LYS A 830 -16.89 -17.09 -25.80
N ASN A 831 -17.84 -16.64 -24.98
CA ASN A 831 -17.86 -15.30 -24.41
C ASN A 831 -17.20 -15.29 -23.02
N ASN A 832 -16.35 -14.30 -22.74
CA ASN A 832 -15.66 -14.08 -21.47
C ASN A 832 -15.72 -12.59 -21.03
N ASP A 833 -16.65 -11.79 -21.57
CA ASP A 833 -16.72 -10.34 -21.31
C ASP A 833 -16.91 -10.00 -19.82
N ASP A 834 -17.53 -10.91 -19.04
CA ASP A 834 -17.76 -10.74 -17.60
C ASP A 834 -16.48 -10.66 -16.75
N GLN A 835 -15.32 -11.05 -17.32
CA GLN A 835 -14.02 -11.02 -16.65
C GLN A 835 -13.13 -9.87 -17.12
N LEU A 836 -13.63 -8.98 -17.97
CA LEU A 836 -12.90 -7.81 -18.46
C LEU A 836 -13.20 -6.57 -17.60
N PRO A 837 -12.26 -5.62 -17.52
CA PRO A 837 -12.52 -4.35 -16.87
C PRO A 837 -13.58 -3.55 -17.66
N PRO A 838 -14.27 -2.59 -17.02
CA PRO A 838 -15.21 -1.73 -17.72
C PRO A 838 -14.53 -0.90 -18.78
N ARG A 839 -15.28 -0.56 -19.83
CA ARG A 839 -14.79 0.28 -20.92
C ARG A 839 -15.43 1.67 -20.80
N PRO A 840 -14.62 2.74 -20.64
CA PRO A 840 -15.15 4.10 -20.48
C PRO A 840 -15.76 4.66 -21.77
N PHE A 841 -15.45 4.05 -22.91
CA PHE A 841 -15.91 4.47 -24.24
C PHE A 841 -16.38 3.27 -25.05
N SER A 842 -17.19 3.54 -26.09
CA SER A 842 -17.46 2.53 -27.11
C SER A 842 -16.18 2.16 -27.85
N GLU A 843 -15.96 0.88 -28.11
CA GLU A 843 -14.79 0.33 -28.79
C GLU A 843 -14.62 0.88 -30.22
N GLY A 844 -15.72 1.34 -30.83
CA GLY A 844 -15.71 2.04 -32.12
C GLY A 844 -15.31 3.52 -32.05
N ILE A 845 -14.85 4.01 -30.90
CA ILE A 845 -14.43 5.41 -30.70
C ILE A 845 -12.97 5.44 -30.24
N LYS A 846 -12.15 6.23 -30.95
CA LYS A 846 -10.77 6.52 -30.59
C LYS A 846 -10.65 7.95 -30.08
N LYS A 847 -10.09 8.11 -28.87
CA LYS A 847 -9.70 9.43 -28.35
C LYS A 847 -8.37 9.85 -28.96
N VAL A 848 -8.32 11.05 -29.51
CA VAL A 848 -7.12 11.62 -30.14
C VAL A 848 -6.86 13.00 -29.57
N VAL A 849 -5.61 13.29 -29.24
CA VAL A 849 -5.18 14.61 -28.76
C VAL A 849 -4.04 15.09 -29.65
N ASN A 850 -4.21 16.25 -30.28
CA ASN A 850 -3.19 16.84 -31.12
C ASN A 850 -2.76 18.19 -30.55
N LYS A 851 -1.45 18.37 -30.36
CA LYS A 851 -0.86 19.68 -30.14
C LYS A 851 -0.87 20.44 -31.47
N ILE A 852 -1.50 21.61 -31.50
CA ILE A 852 -1.67 22.38 -32.74
C ILE A 852 -0.71 23.58 -32.80
N LEU A 853 -0.52 24.31 -31.70
CA LEU A 853 0.33 25.51 -31.65
C LEU A 853 1.09 25.58 -30.33
N SER A 854 2.24 26.25 -30.32
CA SER A 854 3.06 26.47 -29.12
C SER A 854 3.81 27.79 -29.22
N TYR A 855 3.69 28.62 -28.20
CA TYR A 855 4.28 29.96 -28.13
C TYR A 855 4.96 30.19 -26.77
N ASN A 856 6.07 30.93 -26.80
CA ASN A 856 6.68 31.50 -25.59
C ASN A 856 6.26 32.96 -25.48
N ILE A 857 5.63 33.33 -24.37
CA ILE A 857 5.17 34.68 -24.04
C ILE A 857 6.28 35.37 -23.26
N LYS A 858 6.72 36.54 -23.74
CA LYS A 858 7.96 37.19 -23.28
C LYS A 858 7.77 38.27 -22.22
#